data_AF-A0A1V5W3T4-F1
#
_entry.id   AF-A0A1V5W3T4-F1
#
_cell.length_a   1.000
_cell.length_b   1.000
_cell.length_c   1.000
_cell.angle_alpha   90.00
_cell.angle_beta   90.00
_cell.angle_gamma   90.00
#
_symmetry.space_group_name_H-M   'P 1'
#
loop_
_entity.id
_entity.type
_entity.pdbx_description
1 polymer ?
#
loop_
_entity_poly.entity_id
_entity_poly.type
_entity_poly.pdbx_seq_one_letter_code
_entity_poly.pdbx_strand_id
1 'polypeptide(L)'
;MKTLFCICSFALVCITVCSQSIGDYRTVLSGEYQWSNPAGWEYFDGINWAPAYEYPCENSSPHMVTISNNTTIICDKPIMDIPLQNICIDPNSTLIVESKNIYIQQHFEVYGTLSMQSSLGILLCNTAHLQGTIIQDYSKTITVISDISIDGVTWSGVGTTQFSIQGNLTIQTQATLFSNCSFEVFGKTYITTDIQFTTIGGEKIFHDTVFVENSTWTNTVGETFTCNSSLIFSHSTIQCQSLPVFTVAQDLLLISSNLLRNNDFYTTFTIQGNCIIPAFSTSYIESACFEIQGNCNIYGELQILDKKGVKTIYGSFIIHETGILRNNGNDRLLIYGNIENYGSCMNGTNGVFQLLGTNKHIYGNIKTPRMIIDGTYTNNSILEVTSDFSGTGVLTQAEHAELIIQSPSSPHIKANATGNIVSYTRGGNQYIECDTFYILKAENNRQNLFLQTDITILHQLLFTKACFIHTNGFDITFCTIDENTIGGCSNFDRGIILTQGNIHLQTITHTTPIVLPTFVKPSIEGFAGIGIQKLDTEPRNYTIRALDTVVASNPQVMNAQNIESGIVGTLFSIDSESSNTKITFYWHQTRELAAFERYLCAIMHFNGTQWHMLEEPIEATTVSTSIYSVSATATDFSPFIISSNAGLLATHLNTCTIQRVPQGIELQWETLPQSEFTAFTISVSENGIDFTQLVRLPKNTFTYTDTHLYNSTLLYYAIECESADGTISRFPIQSISIESPTPKFTINQNKRTIYVCSTIHSNWHLYSLQGLEVLQGISNTETSYLHLLPGIYLLKIADCSFPIVIQRKE
;
A
#
# COMPACT_ATOMS: atom_id res chain seq x y z
N MET A 1 -8.86 -34.27 15.49
CA MET A 1 -9.24 -34.48 16.90
C MET A 1 -10.76 -34.58 16.92
N LYS A 2 -11.31 -35.74 17.33
CA LYS A 2 -12.72 -36.11 17.18
C LYS A 2 -13.53 -35.63 18.37
N THR A 3 -14.20 -34.48 18.24
CA THR A 3 -15.30 -34.08 19.14
C THR A 3 -16.36 -33.39 18.29
N LEU A 4 -17.09 -34.21 17.53
CA LEU A 4 -18.28 -33.80 16.79
C LEU A 4 -19.37 -33.56 17.84
N PHE A 5 -19.65 -32.30 18.16
CA PHE A 5 -20.83 -31.91 18.93
C PHE A 5 -22.07 -32.17 18.06
N CYS A 6 -22.57 -33.42 18.06
CA CYS A 6 -23.95 -33.69 17.70
C CYS A 6 -24.83 -33.08 18.79
N ILE A 7 -25.30 -31.85 18.58
CA ILE A 7 -26.48 -31.35 19.28
C ILE A 7 -27.67 -32.02 18.59
N CYS A 8 -27.99 -33.24 19.01
CA CYS A 8 -29.29 -33.83 18.74
C CYS A 8 -30.27 -33.20 19.74
N SER A 9 -30.78 -32.02 19.42
CA SER A 9 -31.96 -31.43 20.06
C SER A 9 -33.17 -32.27 19.64
N PHE A 10 -33.43 -33.35 20.37
CA PHE A 10 -34.75 -33.97 20.41
C PHE A 10 -35.68 -32.98 21.15
N ALA A 11 -36.19 -31.98 20.43
CA ALA A 11 -37.36 -31.23 20.86
C ALA A 11 -38.58 -32.14 20.64
N LEU A 12 -38.94 -32.87 21.68
CA LEU A 12 -40.20 -33.60 21.74
C LEU A 12 -41.30 -32.52 21.69
N VAL A 13 -41.87 -32.26 20.50
CA VAL A 13 -43.13 -31.51 20.39
C VAL A 13 -44.18 -32.38 21.09
N CYS A 14 -44.38 -32.08 22.38
CA CYS A 14 -45.41 -32.72 23.18
C CYS A 14 -46.73 -32.15 22.69
N ILE A 15 -47.35 -32.80 21.70
CA ILE A 15 -48.75 -32.55 21.37
C ILE A 15 -49.53 -32.97 22.62
N THR A 16 -49.95 -31.98 23.40
CA THR A 16 -50.85 -32.12 24.54
C THR A 16 -52.19 -32.59 23.99
N VAL A 17 -52.34 -33.91 23.89
CA VAL A 17 -53.66 -34.51 23.68
C VAL A 17 -54.38 -34.38 25.01
N CYS A 18 -55.05 -33.24 25.23
CA CYS A 18 -55.83 -33.01 26.43
C CYS A 18 -56.96 -34.05 26.50
N SER A 19 -56.79 -35.05 27.35
CA SER A 19 -57.86 -35.97 27.72
C SER A 19 -58.83 -35.24 28.64
N GLN A 20 -60.12 -35.28 28.32
CA GLN A 20 -61.17 -34.59 29.07
C GLN A 20 -61.16 -35.08 30.53
N SER A 21 -61.09 -34.15 31.46
CA SER A 21 -61.06 -34.38 32.91
C SER A 21 -62.27 -33.73 33.58
N ILE A 22 -62.74 -34.34 34.68
CA ILE A 22 -63.85 -33.77 35.47
C ILE A 22 -63.50 -32.33 35.85
N GLY A 23 -64.39 -31.38 35.53
CA GLY A 23 -64.20 -29.96 35.81
C GLY A 23 -63.50 -29.16 34.72
N ASP A 24 -63.20 -29.76 33.57
CA ASP A 24 -62.77 -29.01 32.38
C ASP A 24 -63.94 -28.18 31.83
N TYR A 25 -63.62 -27.02 31.24
CA TYR A 25 -64.58 -26.11 30.63
C TYR A 25 -64.32 -25.98 29.12
N ARG A 26 -65.38 -25.82 28.34
CA ARG A 26 -65.28 -25.37 26.95
C ARG A 26 -66.46 -24.51 26.53
N THR A 27 -66.36 -23.80 25.40
CA THR A 27 -67.44 -22.99 24.87
C THR A 27 -68.51 -23.83 24.15
N VAL A 28 -69.80 -23.51 24.35
CA VAL A 28 -70.93 -24.36 23.90
C VAL A 28 -71.28 -24.15 22.41
N LEU A 29 -71.41 -22.89 21.98
CA LEU A 29 -71.92 -22.48 20.67
C LEU A 29 -71.16 -21.28 20.12
N SER A 30 -71.22 -21.07 18.81
CA SER A 30 -70.69 -19.86 18.18
C SER A 30 -71.37 -18.60 18.70
N GLY A 31 -70.66 -17.48 18.67
CA GLY A 31 -71.14 -16.18 19.16
C GLY A 31 -70.10 -15.45 20.01
N GLU A 32 -70.51 -14.31 20.55
CA GLU A 32 -69.68 -13.48 21.43
C GLU A 32 -70.23 -13.54 22.86
N TYR A 33 -69.38 -13.88 23.82
CA TYR A 33 -69.75 -13.98 25.23
C TYR A 33 -68.70 -13.29 26.11
N GLN A 34 -69.16 -12.71 27.21
CA GLN A 34 -68.29 -12.27 28.30
C GLN A 34 -67.79 -13.51 29.06
N TRP A 35 -66.54 -13.50 29.54
CA TRP A 35 -65.96 -14.61 30.32
C TRP A 35 -66.86 -14.94 31.52
N SER A 36 -67.42 -13.92 32.17
CA SER A 36 -68.30 -14.05 33.32
C SER A 36 -69.72 -14.57 33.04
N ASN A 37 -70.09 -14.87 31.78
CA ASN A 37 -71.41 -15.36 31.42
C ASN A 37 -71.43 -16.90 31.35
N PRO A 38 -72.04 -17.63 32.33
CA PRO A 38 -72.07 -19.09 32.33
C PRO A 38 -72.74 -19.70 31.09
N ALA A 39 -73.66 -18.97 30.43
CA ALA A 39 -74.32 -19.46 29.22
C ALA A 39 -73.36 -19.65 28.02
N GLY A 40 -72.17 -19.05 28.07
CA GLY A 40 -71.10 -19.28 27.09
C GLY A 40 -70.33 -20.59 27.29
N TRP A 41 -70.53 -21.27 28.42
CA TRP A 41 -69.69 -22.38 28.87
C TRP A 41 -70.47 -23.67 29.14
N GLU A 42 -69.82 -24.79 28.87
CA GLU A 42 -70.17 -26.11 29.39
C GLU A 42 -68.99 -26.68 30.19
N TYR A 43 -69.30 -27.48 31.20
CA TYR A 43 -68.30 -28.17 32.02
C TYR A 43 -68.42 -29.68 31.86
N PHE A 44 -67.30 -30.39 31.96
CA PHE A 44 -67.28 -31.84 31.89
C PHE A 44 -67.56 -32.45 33.26
N ASP A 45 -68.67 -33.19 33.38
CA ASP A 45 -69.10 -33.81 34.65
C ASP A 45 -68.43 -35.17 34.93
N GLY A 46 -67.55 -35.62 34.03
CA GLY A 46 -66.91 -36.94 34.05
C GLY A 46 -67.47 -37.93 33.05
N ILE A 47 -68.64 -37.63 32.46
CA ILE A 47 -69.32 -38.48 31.48
C ILE A 47 -69.72 -37.64 30.25
N ASN A 48 -70.34 -36.48 30.45
CA ASN A 48 -70.84 -35.60 29.41
C ASN A 48 -70.39 -34.16 29.62
N TRP A 49 -70.47 -33.37 28.55
CA TRP A 49 -70.47 -31.92 28.65
C TRP A 49 -71.88 -31.45 29.01
N ALA A 50 -72.00 -30.78 30.15
CA ALA A 50 -73.25 -30.24 30.66
C ALA A 50 -73.18 -28.71 30.72
N PRO A 51 -74.31 -27.99 30.57
CA PRO A 51 -74.35 -26.53 30.73
C PRO A 51 -73.72 -26.10 32.06
N ALA A 52 -72.85 -25.09 32.03
CA ALA A 52 -72.22 -24.57 33.23
C ALA A 52 -73.18 -23.61 33.97
N TYR A 53 -73.24 -23.74 35.30
CA TYR A 53 -73.97 -22.79 36.15
C TYR A 53 -73.08 -21.64 36.64
N GLU A 54 -71.76 -21.84 36.58
CA GLU A 54 -70.72 -20.92 37.00
C GLU A 54 -69.73 -20.77 35.84
N TYR A 55 -69.09 -19.61 35.71
CA TYR A 55 -68.05 -19.42 34.68
C TYR A 55 -66.70 -20.00 35.14
N PRO A 56 -65.77 -20.35 34.22
CA PRO A 56 -64.46 -20.85 34.60
C PRO A 56 -63.74 -19.84 35.50
N CYS A 57 -63.11 -20.32 36.58
CA CYS A 57 -62.42 -19.50 37.58
C CYS A 57 -63.32 -18.67 38.52
N GLU A 58 -64.63 -18.91 38.56
CA GLU A 58 -65.53 -18.20 39.51
C GLU A 58 -65.29 -18.64 40.97
N ASN A 59 -65.37 -19.94 41.24
CA ASN A 59 -65.20 -20.51 42.58
C ASN A 59 -64.17 -21.65 42.66
N SER A 60 -63.69 -22.15 41.51
CA SER A 60 -62.72 -23.24 41.44
C SER A 60 -61.75 -23.06 40.26
N SER A 61 -60.55 -23.63 40.40
CA SER A 61 -59.50 -23.60 39.39
C SER A 61 -59.71 -24.76 38.40
N PRO A 62 -60.11 -24.48 37.15
CA PRO A 62 -60.30 -25.53 36.15
C PRO A 62 -58.94 -26.06 35.66
N HIS A 63 -58.90 -27.36 35.35
CA HIS A 63 -57.71 -27.98 34.79
C HIS A 63 -57.49 -27.55 33.33
N MET A 64 -58.54 -27.63 32.49
CA MET A 64 -58.52 -27.17 31.10
C MET A 64 -59.67 -26.20 30.81
N VAL A 65 -59.38 -25.12 30.09
CA VAL A 65 -60.39 -24.25 29.47
C VAL A 65 -60.15 -24.20 27.96
N THR A 66 -61.10 -24.68 27.16
CA THR A 66 -60.99 -24.66 25.69
C THR A 66 -61.97 -23.66 25.08
N ILE A 67 -61.45 -22.64 24.40
CA ILE A 67 -62.27 -21.71 23.61
C ILE A 67 -62.36 -22.29 22.19
N SER A 68 -63.53 -22.80 21.83
CA SER A 68 -63.78 -23.54 20.60
C SER A 68 -65.08 -23.08 19.92
N ASN A 69 -65.57 -23.84 18.93
CA ASN A 69 -66.87 -23.63 18.27
C ASN A 69 -67.06 -22.25 17.61
N ASN A 70 -65.97 -21.64 17.12
CA ASN A 70 -65.98 -20.29 16.51
C ASN A 70 -66.53 -19.22 17.48
N THR A 71 -66.24 -19.36 18.77
CA THR A 71 -66.68 -18.44 19.82
C THR A 71 -65.67 -17.31 20.01
N THR A 72 -66.15 -16.10 20.30
CA THR A 72 -65.36 -14.98 20.81
C THR A 72 -65.64 -14.81 22.29
N ILE A 73 -64.61 -14.91 23.13
CA ILE A 73 -64.72 -14.68 24.58
C ILE A 73 -64.01 -13.38 24.95
N ILE A 74 -64.73 -12.46 25.60
CA ILE A 74 -64.18 -11.20 26.14
C ILE A 74 -63.85 -11.39 27.60
N CYS A 75 -62.57 -11.23 27.97
CA CYS A 75 -62.11 -11.36 29.35
C CYS A 75 -62.44 -10.10 30.17
N ASP A 76 -63.64 -10.08 30.76
CA ASP A 76 -64.16 -8.99 31.59
C ASP A 76 -63.83 -9.12 33.08
N LYS A 77 -63.26 -10.26 33.50
CA LYS A 77 -62.87 -10.57 34.88
C LYS A 77 -61.37 -10.87 35.00
N PRO A 78 -60.72 -10.51 36.12
CA PRO A 78 -59.36 -10.95 36.39
C PRO A 78 -59.34 -12.45 36.65
N ILE A 79 -58.43 -13.16 35.97
CA ILE A 79 -58.16 -14.59 36.18
C ILE A 79 -56.84 -14.66 36.97
N MET A 80 -56.88 -14.34 38.26
CA MET A 80 -55.66 -14.25 39.08
C MET A 80 -55.82 -14.91 40.45
N ASP A 81 -56.91 -14.61 41.16
CA ASP A 81 -57.14 -15.15 42.51
C ASP A 81 -57.45 -16.65 42.50
N ILE A 82 -58.14 -17.11 41.45
CA ILE A 82 -58.44 -18.52 41.17
C ILE A 82 -57.98 -18.79 39.73
N PRO A 83 -56.68 -19.01 39.49
CA PRO A 83 -56.17 -19.15 38.13
C PRO A 83 -56.55 -20.50 37.53
N LEU A 84 -56.68 -20.57 36.21
CA LEU A 84 -56.80 -21.83 35.48
C LEU A 84 -55.43 -22.47 35.27
N GLN A 85 -55.39 -23.81 35.13
CA GLN A 85 -54.13 -24.50 34.84
C GLN A 85 -53.76 -24.35 33.36
N ASN A 86 -54.64 -24.74 32.44
CA ASN A 86 -54.39 -24.76 31.00
C ASN A 86 -55.51 -24.08 30.22
N ILE A 87 -55.14 -23.35 29.16
CA ILE A 87 -56.11 -22.78 28.22
C ILE A 87 -55.66 -23.01 26.77
N CYS A 88 -56.62 -23.43 25.93
CA CYS A 88 -56.44 -23.59 24.49
C CYS A 88 -57.45 -22.72 23.76
N ILE A 89 -56.97 -21.96 22.77
CA ILE A 89 -57.81 -21.26 21.80
C ILE A 89 -57.76 -22.08 20.50
N ASP A 90 -58.85 -22.79 20.20
CA ASP A 90 -58.94 -23.60 18.99
C ASP A 90 -58.96 -22.71 17.73
N PRO A 91 -58.60 -23.27 16.56
CA PRO A 91 -58.69 -22.57 15.29
C PRO A 91 -60.05 -21.88 15.11
N ASN A 92 -60.04 -20.67 14.54
CA ASN A 92 -61.22 -19.82 14.31
C ASN A 92 -61.92 -19.24 15.56
N SER A 93 -61.50 -19.61 16.77
CA SER A 93 -62.05 -19.04 18.00
C SER A 93 -61.18 -17.88 18.51
N THR A 94 -61.73 -16.97 19.31
CA THR A 94 -61.04 -15.74 19.71
C THR A 94 -61.11 -15.51 21.23
N LEU A 95 -59.98 -15.18 21.83
CA LEU A 95 -59.91 -14.61 23.18
C LEU A 95 -59.55 -13.12 23.09
N ILE A 96 -60.43 -12.26 23.57
CA ILE A 96 -60.19 -10.82 23.72
C ILE A 96 -59.74 -10.54 25.15
N VAL A 97 -58.53 -9.99 25.29
CA VAL A 97 -57.96 -9.53 26.55
C VAL A 97 -57.99 -8.01 26.58
N GLU A 98 -58.91 -7.45 27.37
CA GLU A 98 -58.97 -6.01 27.64
C GLU A 98 -58.03 -5.63 28.80
N SER A 99 -58.54 -4.96 29.84
CA SER A 99 -57.76 -4.37 30.94
C SER A 99 -57.44 -5.34 32.08
N LYS A 100 -57.83 -6.61 31.98
CA LYS A 100 -57.75 -7.58 33.09
C LYS A 100 -56.44 -8.36 33.09
N ASN A 101 -56.02 -8.76 34.29
CA ASN A 101 -54.90 -9.67 34.48
C ASN A 101 -55.37 -11.10 34.24
N ILE A 102 -54.56 -11.88 33.52
CA ILE A 102 -54.78 -13.29 33.28
C ILE A 102 -53.52 -14.04 33.72
N TYR A 103 -53.69 -15.01 34.62
CA TYR A 103 -52.65 -15.91 35.08
C TYR A 103 -53.03 -17.36 34.74
N ILE A 104 -52.15 -18.02 34.00
CA ILE A 104 -52.27 -19.40 33.52
C ILE A 104 -51.15 -20.22 34.18
N GLN A 105 -51.50 -21.18 35.03
CA GLN A 105 -50.50 -21.86 35.86
C GLN A 105 -49.58 -22.80 35.06
N GLN A 106 -50.02 -23.31 33.91
CA GLN A 106 -49.31 -24.28 33.09
C GLN A 106 -49.25 -23.84 31.62
N HIS A 107 -50.06 -24.42 30.74
CA HIS A 107 -49.92 -24.28 29.29
C HIS A 107 -50.90 -23.24 28.72
N PHE A 108 -50.36 -22.31 27.93
CA PHE A 108 -51.15 -21.37 27.12
C PHE A 108 -51.00 -21.70 25.63
N GLU A 109 -52.04 -22.24 25.02
CA GLU A 109 -52.03 -22.66 23.62
C GLU A 109 -52.93 -21.77 22.77
N VAL A 110 -52.38 -21.21 21.68
CA VAL A 110 -53.09 -20.31 20.78
C VAL A 110 -53.01 -20.82 19.35
N TYR A 111 -54.05 -21.52 18.90
CA TYR A 111 -54.24 -21.90 17.49
C TYR A 111 -55.26 -20.99 16.77
N GLY A 112 -56.17 -20.38 17.53
CA GLY A 112 -57.13 -19.36 17.06
C GLY A 112 -56.57 -17.94 17.15
N THR A 113 -57.36 -17.00 17.65
CA THR A 113 -56.99 -15.58 17.74
C THR A 113 -56.85 -15.13 19.19
N LEU A 114 -55.71 -14.53 19.53
CA LEU A 114 -55.52 -13.76 20.76
C LEU A 114 -55.57 -12.26 20.41
N SER A 115 -56.54 -11.54 20.95
CA SER A 115 -56.73 -10.10 20.70
C SER A 115 -56.47 -9.28 21.95
N MET A 116 -55.51 -8.35 21.89
CA MET A 116 -55.14 -7.45 22.98
C MET A 116 -55.73 -6.05 22.74
N GLN A 117 -56.82 -5.74 23.44
CA GLN A 117 -57.61 -4.51 23.22
C GLN A 117 -57.41 -3.43 24.30
N SER A 118 -56.43 -3.61 25.17
CA SER A 118 -56.02 -2.59 26.15
C SER A 118 -54.54 -2.71 26.46
N SER A 119 -53.89 -1.59 26.80
CA SER A 119 -52.54 -1.58 27.35
C SER A 119 -52.48 -1.91 28.84
N LEU A 120 -53.64 -2.07 29.49
CA LEU A 120 -53.75 -2.40 30.90
C LEU A 120 -53.84 -3.92 31.12
N GLY A 121 -53.39 -4.35 32.31
CA GLY A 121 -53.38 -5.73 32.72
C GLY A 121 -52.16 -6.52 32.20
N ILE A 122 -51.91 -7.69 32.77
CA ILE A 122 -50.78 -8.57 32.43
C ILE A 122 -51.31 -9.94 31.99
N LEU A 123 -50.69 -10.54 30.98
CA LEU A 123 -50.88 -11.96 30.64
C LEU A 123 -49.65 -12.73 31.10
N LEU A 124 -49.81 -13.55 32.14
CA LEU A 124 -48.75 -14.37 32.73
C LEU A 124 -49.08 -15.84 32.51
N CYS A 125 -48.15 -16.61 31.95
CA CYS A 125 -48.26 -18.06 31.85
C CYS A 125 -46.95 -18.76 32.22
N ASN A 126 -47.02 -20.05 32.56
CA ASN A 126 -45.80 -20.84 32.78
C ASN A 126 -45.14 -21.18 31.45
N THR A 127 -45.88 -21.72 30.48
CA THR A 127 -45.39 -22.01 29.12
C THR A 127 -46.40 -21.53 28.09
N ALA A 128 -45.94 -21.29 26.86
CA ALA A 128 -46.83 -20.92 25.77
C ALA A 128 -46.47 -21.59 24.44
N HIS A 129 -47.48 -21.92 23.65
CA HIS A 129 -47.36 -22.35 22.25
C HIS A 129 -48.28 -21.48 21.40
N LEU A 130 -47.68 -20.69 20.49
CA LEU A 130 -48.38 -19.72 19.67
C LEU A 130 -48.27 -20.11 18.19
N GLN A 131 -49.41 -20.40 17.56
CA GLN A 131 -49.49 -20.75 16.14
C GLN A 131 -50.58 -20.00 15.36
N GLY A 132 -51.52 -19.37 16.06
CA GLY A 132 -52.66 -18.68 15.46
C GLY A 132 -52.41 -17.21 15.10
N THR A 133 -53.42 -16.37 15.32
CA THR A 133 -53.36 -14.92 15.07
C THR A 133 -53.20 -14.14 16.37
N ILE A 134 -52.32 -13.16 16.39
CA ILE A 134 -52.22 -12.17 17.46
C ILE A 134 -52.66 -10.81 16.90
N ILE A 135 -53.74 -10.27 17.45
CA ILE A 135 -54.22 -8.90 17.16
C ILE A 135 -53.78 -7.99 18.31
N GLN A 136 -53.03 -6.95 17.99
CA GLN A 136 -52.41 -6.05 18.94
C GLN A 136 -52.94 -4.62 18.73
N ASP A 137 -54.11 -4.29 19.28
CA ASP A 137 -54.62 -2.92 19.17
C ASP A 137 -53.85 -1.96 20.10
N TYR A 138 -53.32 -2.50 21.21
CA TYR A 138 -52.51 -1.79 22.21
C TYR A 138 -51.29 -2.60 22.61
N SER A 139 -50.21 -1.90 22.99
CA SER A 139 -49.01 -2.57 23.49
C SER A 139 -49.27 -3.24 24.83
N LYS A 140 -48.91 -4.53 24.95
CA LYS A 140 -49.14 -5.32 26.15
C LYS A 140 -48.07 -6.39 26.31
N THR A 141 -47.71 -6.67 27.56
CA THR A 141 -46.70 -7.67 27.91
C THR A 141 -47.34 -9.04 28.09
N ILE A 142 -46.76 -10.05 27.42
CA ILE A 142 -46.93 -11.47 27.72
C ILE A 142 -45.68 -11.91 28.49
N THR A 143 -45.87 -12.35 29.73
CA THR A 143 -44.80 -12.91 30.56
C THR A 143 -44.90 -14.43 30.57
N VAL A 144 -43.82 -15.11 30.19
CA VAL A 144 -43.71 -16.57 30.20
C VAL A 144 -42.62 -16.98 31.19
N ILE A 145 -42.97 -17.75 32.22
CA ILE A 145 -42.05 -18.11 33.34
C ILE A 145 -41.07 -19.23 32.95
N SER A 146 -41.41 -20.03 31.95
CA SER A 146 -40.57 -21.10 31.40
C SER A 146 -40.47 -20.91 29.88
N ASP A 147 -40.73 -21.95 29.10
CA ASP A 147 -40.44 -21.98 27.67
C ASP A 147 -41.63 -21.53 26.83
N ILE A 148 -41.34 -20.89 25.69
CA ILE A 148 -42.31 -20.53 24.67
C ILE A 148 -41.89 -21.08 23.31
N SER A 149 -42.87 -21.53 22.53
CA SER A 149 -42.73 -21.82 21.11
C SER A 149 -43.64 -20.91 20.29
N ILE A 150 -43.10 -20.30 19.23
CA ILE A 150 -43.81 -19.40 18.33
C ILE A 150 -43.60 -19.91 16.91
N ASP A 151 -44.68 -20.28 16.22
CA ASP A 151 -44.61 -20.96 14.94
C ASP A 151 -45.73 -20.50 14.01
N GLY A 152 -45.40 -19.83 12.90
CA GLY A 152 -46.39 -19.48 11.87
C GLY A 152 -47.44 -18.46 12.31
N VAL A 153 -47.18 -17.73 13.42
CA VAL A 153 -48.12 -16.73 13.94
C VAL A 153 -48.35 -15.62 12.92
N THR A 154 -49.61 -15.17 12.82
CA THR A 154 -49.99 -13.99 12.05
C THR A 154 -50.21 -12.81 12.98
N TRP A 155 -49.58 -11.67 12.67
CA TRP A 155 -49.70 -10.45 13.45
C TRP A 155 -50.56 -9.39 12.75
N SER A 156 -51.41 -8.72 13.51
CA SER A 156 -52.14 -7.52 13.06
C SER A 156 -52.32 -6.51 14.19
N GLY A 157 -52.72 -5.29 13.85
CA GLY A 157 -52.87 -4.18 14.81
C GLY A 157 -51.67 -3.22 14.82
N VAL A 158 -51.76 -2.19 15.68
CA VAL A 158 -50.82 -1.05 15.75
C VAL A 158 -50.01 -1.01 17.04
N GLY A 159 -50.41 -1.76 18.06
CA GLY A 159 -49.69 -1.94 19.31
C GLY A 159 -48.45 -2.83 19.16
N THR A 160 -47.69 -2.98 20.23
CA THR A 160 -46.54 -3.88 20.30
C THR A 160 -46.76 -5.01 21.31
N THR A 161 -46.71 -6.28 20.90
CA THR A 161 -46.65 -7.40 21.84
C THR A 161 -45.23 -7.48 22.41
N GLN A 162 -45.15 -7.39 23.73
CA GLN A 162 -43.89 -7.46 24.45
C GLN A 162 -43.76 -8.83 25.09
N PHE A 163 -42.83 -9.66 24.63
CA PHE A 163 -42.57 -10.95 25.23
C PHE A 163 -41.47 -10.82 26.28
N SER A 164 -41.79 -11.13 27.53
CA SER A 164 -40.80 -11.31 28.61
C SER A 164 -40.75 -12.80 28.96
N ILE A 165 -39.68 -13.47 28.54
CA ILE A 165 -39.56 -14.93 28.53
C ILE A 165 -38.42 -15.31 29.46
N GLN A 166 -38.74 -15.96 30.58
CA GLN A 166 -37.76 -16.37 31.57
C GLN A 166 -37.02 -17.66 31.17
N GLY A 167 -37.65 -18.54 30.37
CA GLY A 167 -37.04 -19.74 29.81
C GLY A 167 -36.59 -19.58 28.36
N ASN A 168 -36.69 -20.65 27.59
CA ASN A 168 -36.22 -20.72 26.21
C ASN A 168 -37.28 -20.21 25.21
N LEU A 169 -36.82 -19.62 24.11
CA LEU A 169 -37.64 -19.30 22.93
C LEU A 169 -37.34 -20.28 21.81
N THR A 170 -38.38 -20.88 21.24
CA THR A 170 -38.28 -21.87 20.17
C THR A 170 -39.13 -21.47 18.96
N ILE A 171 -38.56 -21.55 17.76
CA ILE A 171 -39.22 -21.27 16.48
C ILE A 171 -38.75 -22.36 15.50
N GLN A 172 -39.57 -23.37 15.22
CA GLN A 172 -39.07 -24.61 14.64
C GLN A 172 -39.85 -25.17 13.46
N THR A 173 -41.17 -25.01 13.44
CA THR A 173 -42.04 -25.80 12.56
C THR A 173 -42.56 -25.00 11.36
N GLN A 174 -42.84 -23.72 11.53
CA GLN A 174 -43.42 -22.87 10.49
C GLN A 174 -42.72 -21.51 10.42
N ALA A 175 -42.50 -21.04 9.19
CA ALA A 175 -41.89 -19.74 8.95
C ALA A 175 -42.72 -18.64 9.60
N THR A 176 -42.07 -17.72 10.29
CA THR A 176 -42.74 -16.77 11.18
C THR A 176 -42.42 -15.32 10.82
N LEU A 177 -43.46 -14.52 10.61
CA LEU A 177 -43.36 -13.12 10.19
C LEU A 177 -43.58 -12.16 11.36
N PHE A 178 -42.52 -11.84 12.09
CA PHE A 178 -42.57 -10.92 13.20
C PHE A 178 -42.93 -9.49 12.76
N SER A 179 -44.00 -8.97 13.35
CA SER A 179 -44.47 -7.59 13.21
C SER A 179 -44.86 -7.03 14.57
N ASN A 180 -44.35 -5.84 14.87
CA ASN A 180 -44.58 -5.07 16.10
C ASN A 180 -44.38 -5.93 17.37
N CYS A 181 -43.29 -6.68 17.46
CA CYS A 181 -43.01 -7.49 18.64
C CYS A 181 -41.63 -7.18 19.23
N SER A 182 -41.57 -7.12 20.55
CA SER A 182 -40.31 -7.03 21.31
C SER A 182 -40.07 -8.32 22.08
N PHE A 183 -38.79 -8.62 22.32
CA PHE A 183 -38.34 -9.83 22.98
C PHE A 183 -37.36 -9.47 24.09
N GLU A 184 -37.60 -10.01 25.27
CA GLU A 184 -36.63 -10.11 26.36
C GLU A 184 -36.58 -11.59 26.78
N VAL A 185 -35.54 -12.31 26.33
CA VAL A 185 -35.42 -13.76 26.52
C VAL A 185 -34.25 -14.05 27.45
N PHE A 186 -34.52 -14.66 28.61
CA PHE A 186 -33.50 -15.01 29.60
C PHE A 186 -32.84 -16.37 29.36
N GLY A 187 -33.56 -17.32 28.77
CA GLY A 187 -33.01 -18.60 28.32
C GLY A 187 -32.45 -18.55 26.91
N LYS A 188 -32.21 -19.74 26.34
CA LYS A 188 -31.65 -19.90 24.99
C LYS A 188 -32.72 -19.70 23.93
N THR A 189 -32.30 -19.25 22.76
CA THR A 189 -33.18 -19.09 21.60
C THR A 189 -32.79 -20.09 20.50
N TYR A 190 -33.76 -20.84 19.99
CA TYR A 190 -33.58 -21.84 18.94
C TYR A 190 -34.47 -21.51 17.74
N ILE A 191 -33.85 -21.21 16.60
CA ILE A 191 -34.51 -20.90 15.34
C ILE A 191 -34.10 -21.95 14.32
N THR A 192 -35.03 -22.80 13.90
CA THR A 192 -34.78 -23.87 12.90
C THR A 192 -35.68 -23.77 11.67
N THR A 193 -36.37 -22.66 11.51
CA THR A 193 -37.22 -22.33 10.36
C THR A 193 -37.09 -20.84 10.04
N ASP A 194 -37.55 -20.43 8.86
CA ASP A 194 -37.36 -19.07 8.37
C ASP A 194 -38.07 -18.05 9.26
N ILE A 195 -37.39 -16.93 9.55
CA ILE A 195 -37.97 -15.81 10.27
C ILE A 195 -37.79 -14.52 9.49
N GLN A 196 -38.77 -13.63 9.61
CA GLN A 196 -38.73 -12.32 8.98
C GLN A 196 -39.26 -11.23 9.89
N PHE A 197 -38.48 -10.18 10.10
CA PHE A 197 -38.90 -8.96 10.81
C PHE A 197 -39.35 -7.90 9.81
N THR A 198 -40.60 -7.43 9.95
CA THR A 198 -41.25 -6.51 9.00
C THR A 198 -41.47 -5.08 9.48
N THR A 199 -41.43 -4.84 10.78
CA THR A 199 -41.59 -3.52 11.38
C THR A 199 -40.61 -3.35 12.53
N ILE A 200 -40.35 -2.09 12.92
CA ILE A 200 -39.51 -1.78 14.09
C ILE A 200 -40.39 -1.81 15.35
N GLY A 201 -40.32 -2.90 16.13
CA GLY A 201 -41.22 -3.11 17.28
C GLY A 201 -40.51 -3.30 18.62
N GLY A 202 -40.14 -2.25 19.34
CA GLY A 202 -39.44 -2.36 20.64
C GLY A 202 -38.08 -3.10 20.57
N GLU A 203 -37.50 -3.44 21.72
CA GLU A 203 -36.14 -4.04 21.78
C GLU A 203 -36.16 -5.57 21.61
N LYS A 204 -35.06 -6.14 21.09
CA LYS A 204 -34.84 -7.58 20.98
C LYS A 204 -33.58 -7.95 21.73
N ILE A 205 -33.76 -8.41 22.96
CA ILE A 205 -32.70 -8.72 23.90
C ILE A 205 -32.75 -10.22 24.20
N PHE A 206 -31.63 -10.88 23.92
CA PHE A 206 -31.39 -12.28 24.22
C PHE A 206 -30.25 -12.35 25.24
N HIS A 207 -30.55 -12.78 26.46
CA HIS A 207 -29.54 -12.83 27.53
C HIS A 207 -28.61 -14.04 27.42
N ASP A 208 -29.07 -15.13 26.82
CA ASP A 208 -28.26 -16.32 26.51
C ASP A 208 -28.09 -16.49 24.98
N THR A 209 -27.56 -17.65 24.61
CA THR A 209 -27.08 -18.01 23.28
C THR A 209 -28.26 -18.14 22.32
N VAL A 210 -28.09 -17.56 21.13
CA VAL A 210 -29.06 -17.68 20.03
C VAL A 210 -28.49 -18.63 18.98
N PHE A 211 -29.23 -19.69 18.69
CA PHE A 211 -28.94 -20.69 17.68
C PHE A 211 -29.87 -20.51 16.49
N VAL A 212 -29.29 -20.28 15.32
CA VAL A 212 -30.00 -20.18 14.04
C VAL A 212 -29.46 -21.28 13.14
N GLU A 213 -30.29 -22.28 12.88
CA GLU A 213 -29.89 -23.50 12.20
C GLU A 213 -30.78 -23.79 10.99
N ASN A 214 -30.18 -24.11 9.83
CA ASN A 214 -30.90 -24.48 8.61
C ASN A 214 -32.06 -23.53 8.23
N SER A 215 -31.89 -22.23 8.47
CA SER A 215 -32.96 -21.25 8.34
C SER A 215 -32.48 -19.94 7.72
N THR A 216 -33.43 -19.13 7.30
CA THR A 216 -33.21 -17.78 6.77
C THR A 216 -33.67 -16.74 7.77
N TRP A 217 -32.74 -15.90 8.24
CA TRP A 217 -33.05 -14.69 9.00
C TRP A 217 -33.18 -13.49 8.06
N THR A 218 -34.39 -12.96 7.94
CA THR A 218 -34.69 -11.83 7.06
C THR A 218 -35.04 -10.57 7.84
N ASN A 219 -34.32 -9.47 7.57
CA ASN A 219 -34.65 -8.16 8.13
C ASN A 219 -35.10 -7.22 7.02
N THR A 220 -36.40 -6.92 6.91
CA THR A 220 -36.87 -5.92 5.93
C THR A 220 -36.83 -4.49 6.47
N VAL A 221 -36.50 -4.34 7.75
CA VAL A 221 -36.37 -3.09 8.49
C VAL A 221 -35.05 -3.05 9.28
N GLY A 222 -34.60 -1.86 9.65
CA GLY A 222 -33.34 -1.63 10.37
C GLY A 222 -33.47 -1.89 11.86
N GLU A 223 -33.76 -3.13 12.23
CA GLU A 223 -33.93 -3.56 13.63
C GLU A 223 -32.60 -3.69 14.37
N THR A 224 -32.67 -3.59 15.71
CA THR A 224 -31.53 -3.82 16.59
C THR A 224 -31.75 -5.08 17.43
N PHE A 225 -30.76 -5.97 17.41
CA PHE A 225 -30.71 -7.21 18.17
C PHE A 225 -29.53 -7.19 19.12
N THR A 226 -29.77 -7.48 20.39
CA THR A 226 -28.73 -7.59 21.42
C THR A 226 -28.68 -9.02 21.93
N CYS A 227 -27.55 -9.68 21.76
CA CYS A 227 -27.25 -10.99 22.35
C CYS A 227 -26.14 -10.82 23.39
N ASN A 228 -26.47 -11.02 24.67
CA ASN A 228 -25.51 -10.91 25.79
C ASN A 228 -24.65 -12.17 25.97
N SER A 229 -24.73 -13.11 25.03
CA SER A 229 -23.96 -14.34 24.95
C SER A 229 -23.41 -14.50 23.53
N SER A 230 -23.31 -15.74 23.04
CA SER A 230 -22.87 -16.04 21.67
C SER A 230 -24.05 -16.09 20.68
N LEU A 231 -23.79 -15.69 19.44
CA LEU A 231 -24.73 -15.80 18.32
C LEU A 231 -24.17 -16.81 17.31
N ILE A 232 -24.94 -17.85 17.01
CA ILE A 232 -24.48 -18.97 16.20
C ILE A 232 -25.40 -19.12 14.99
N PHE A 233 -24.84 -18.92 13.80
CA PHE A 233 -25.48 -19.28 12.54
C PHE A 233 -24.86 -20.57 12.01
N SER A 234 -25.70 -21.58 11.76
CA SER A 234 -25.27 -22.86 11.20
C SER A 234 -26.12 -23.23 9.99
N HIS A 235 -25.49 -23.43 8.83
CA HIS A 235 -26.18 -23.74 7.56
C HIS A 235 -27.31 -22.75 7.26
N SER A 236 -27.13 -21.50 7.67
CA SER A 236 -28.20 -20.50 7.69
C SER A 236 -27.85 -19.32 6.81
N THR A 237 -28.89 -18.60 6.39
CA THR A 237 -28.77 -17.43 5.53
C THR A 237 -29.24 -16.19 6.27
N ILE A 238 -28.45 -15.12 6.22
CA ILE A 238 -28.84 -13.80 6.68
C ILE A 238 -29.03 -12.92 5.46
N GLN A 239 -30.20 -12.30 5.35
CA GLN A 239 -30.51 -11.33 4.31
C GLN A 239 -31.20 -10.10 4.89
N CYS A 240 -30.95 -8.94 4.28
CA CYS A 240 -31.47 -7.67 4.75
C CYS A 240 -31.99 -6.84 3.59
N GLN A 241 -33.04 -6.04 3.81
CA GLN A 241 -33.54 -5.00 2.89
C GLN A 241 -33.46 -3.61 3.54
N SER A 242 -32.73 -3.54 4.65
CA SER A 242 -32.45 -2.35 5.45
C SER A 242 -31.10 -2.57 6.16
N LEU A 243 -30.74 -1.73 7.13
CA LEU A 243 -29.46 -1.80 7.85
C LEU A 243 -29.67 -2.30 9.29
N PRO A 244 -29.90 -3.61 9.52
CA PRO A 244 -30.04 -4.14 10.87
C PRO A 244 -28.69 -4.16 11.61
N VAL A 245 -28.76 -4.10 12.94
CA VAL A 245 -27.60 -4.11 13.83
C VAL A 245 -27.72 -5.27 14.82
N PHE A 246 -26.67 -6.09 14.90
CA PHE A 246 -26.51 -7.13 15.90
C PHE A 246 -25.36 -6.76 16.83
N THR A 247 -25.63 -6.69 18.13
CA THR A 247 -24.62 -6.56 19.18
C THR A 247 -24.46 -7.91 19.86
N VAL A 248 -23.25 -8.45 19.89
CA VAL A 248 -22.93 -9.78 20.43
C VAL A 248 -21.87 -9.62 21.51
N ALA A 249 -22.18 -9.99 22.76
CA ALA A 249 -21.29 -9.79 23.90
C ALA A 249 -20.19 -10.87 24.03
N GLN A 250 -20.40 -12.05 23.44
CA GLN A 250 -19.37 -13.08 23.34
C GLN A 250 -19.02 -13.33 21.87
N ASP A 251 -19.13 -14.58 21.40
CA ASP A 251 -18.63 -14.96 20.08
C ASP A 251 -19.74 -14.97 19.03
N LEU A 252 -19.39 -14.57 17.80
CA LEU A 252 -20.18 -14.85 16.59
C LEU A 252 -19.59 -16.08 15.89
N LEU A 253 -20.38 -17.13 15.72
CA LEU A 253 -19.99 -18.31 14.95
C LEU A 253 -20.75 -18.35 13.63
N LEU A 254 -20.01 -18.45 12.52
CA LEU A 254 -20.55 -18.62 11.18
C LEU A 254 -20.14 -20.00 10.65
N ILE A 255 -21.03 -20.98 10.82
CA ILE A 255 -20.84 -22.36 10.37
C ILE A 255 -21.59 -22.51 9.06
N SER A 256 -20.88 -22.63 7.95
CA SER A 256 -21.48 -22.86 6.62
C SER A 256 -22.62 -21.88 6.30
N SER A 257 -22.44 -20.60 6.66
CA SER A 257 -23.50 -19.60 6.65
C SER A 257 -23.29 -18.55 5.56
N ASN A 258 -24.39 -17.97 5.07
CA ASN A 258 -24.39 -17.01 3.97
C ASN A 258 -24.89 -15.65 4.44
N LEU A 259 -24.09 -14.61 4.27
CA LEU A 259 -24.50 -13.21 4.49
C LEU A 259 -24.70 -12.58 3.12
N LEU A 260 -25.94 -12.66 2.62
CA LEU A 260 -26.28 -12.29 1.26
C LEU A 260 -26.45 -10.79 1.10
N ARG A 261 -26.18 -10.32 -0.13
CA ARG A 261 -26.37 -8.94 -0.51
C ARG A 261 -27.78 -8.69 -1.05
N ASN A 262 -28.37 -7.56 -0.66
CA ASN A 262 -29.54 -7.01 -1.33
C ASN A 262 -29.31 -5.52 -1.61
N ASN A 263 -29.12 -5.15 -2.87
CA ASN A 263 -28.81 -3.78 -3.29
C ASN A 263 -27.59 -3.20 -2.53
N ASP A 264 -27.78 -2.14 -1.76
CA ASP A 264 -26.73 -1.50 -0.95
C ASP A 264 -26.89 -1.77 0.55
N PHE A 265 -27.83 -2.63 0.93
CA PHE A 265 -28.08 -3.02 2.32
C PHE A 265 -27.09 -4.09 2.77
N TYR A 266 -26.71 -4.01 4.04
CA TYR A 266 -25.83 -4.96 4.72
C TYR A 266 -26.19 -5.02 6.20
N THR A 267 -25.87 -6.15 6.83
CA THR A 267 -26.02 -6.32 8.28
C THR A 267 -24.77 -5.81 9.00
N THR A 268 -24.95 -5.11 10.11
CA THR A 268 -23.83 -4.72 10.99
C THR A 268 -23.75 -5.65 12.18
N PHE A 269 -22.56 -6.22 12.42
CA PHE A 269 -22.25 -7.02 13.60
C PHE A 269 -21.20 -6.31 14.44
N THR A 270 -21.57 -5.96 15.68
CA THR A 270 -20.66 -5.47 16.72
C THR A 270 -20.40 -6.60 17.70
N ILE A 271 -19.19 -7.15 17.72
CA ILE A 271 -18.85 -8.39 18.40
C ILE A 271 -17.78 -8.08 19.46
N GLN A 272 -18.12 -8.27 20.73
CA GLN A 272 -17.18 -8.04 21.85
C GLN A 272 -16.18 -9.19 22.02
N GLY A 273 -16.60 -10.43 21.75
CA GLY A 273 -15.71 -11.59 21.69
C GLY A 273 -15.14 -11.82 20.30
N ASN A 274 -15.06 -13.08 19.88
CA ASN A 274 -14.43 -13.51 18.64
C ASN A 274 -15.45 -13.69 17.51
N CYS A 275 -15.01 -13.48 16.28
CA CYS A 275 -15.69 -14.04 15.10
C CYS A 275 -14.99 -15.34 14.72
N ILE A 276 -15.73 -16.44 14.66
CA ILE A 276 -15.18 -17.78 14.46
C ILE A 276 -15.83 -18.43 13.23
N ILE A 277 -14.97 -18.88 12.32
CA ILE A 277 -15.34 -19.74 11.18
C ILE A 277 -14.81 -21.14 11.47
N PRO A 278 -15.65 -22.08 11.96
CA PRO A 278 -15.18 -23.38 12.44
C PRO A 278 -14.63 -24.28 11.33
N ALA A 279 -13.80 -25.26 11.72
CA ALA A 279 -13.22 -26.22 10.79
C ALA A 279 -14.31 -27.01 10.03
N PHE A 280 -13.98 -27.42 8.81
CA PHE A 280 -14.90 -28.16 7.93
C PHE A 280 -16.19 -27.39 7.58
N SER A 281 -16.16 -26.06 7.62
CA SER A 281 -17.27 -25.20 7.21
C SER A 281 -16.82 -24.17 6.18
N THR A 282 -17.74 -23.73 5.31
CA THR A 282 -17.48 -22.66 4.32
C THR A 282 -18.55 -21.59 4.44
N SER A 283 -18.16 -20.41 4.93
CA SER A 283 -19.07 -19.28 5.11
C SER A 283 -18.80 -18.18 4.09
N TYR A 284 -19.88 -17.56 3.60
CA TYR A 284 -19.85 -16.59 2.51
C TYR A 284 -20.31 -15.22 3.01
N ILE A 285 -19.55 -14.18 2.67
CA ILE A 285 -19.88 -12.79 2.96
C ILE A 285 -19.98 -12.04 1.64
N GLU A 286 -21.21 -11.78 1.19
CA GLU A 286 -21.50 -10.85 0.10
C GLU A 286 -21.75 -9.44 0.62
N SER A 287 -22.33 -9.28 1.81
CA SER A 287 -22.49 -7.96 2.42
C SER A 287 -22.54 -8.06 3.94
N ALA A 288 -21.63 -7.35 4.63
CA ALA A 288 -21.63 -7.25 6.08
C ALA A 288 -20.67 -6.16 6.56
N CYS A 289 -21.09 -5.37 7.53
CA CYS A 289 -20.18 -4.58 8.35
C CYS A 289 -19.81 -5.41 9.60
N PHE A 290 -18.51 -5.52 9.88
CA PHE A 290 -17.99 -6.22 11.06
C PHE A 290 -17.16 -5.26 11.90
N GLU A 291 -17.49 -5.20 13.18
CA GLU A 291 -16.67 -4.58 14.21
C GLU A 291 -16.35 -5.65 15.27
N ILE A 292 -15.16 -6.24 15.17
CA ILE A 292 -14.75 -7.37 16.02
C ILE A 292 -13.73 -6.87 17.05
N GLN A 293 -14.09 -6.88 18.32
CA GLN A 293 -13.20 -6.49 19.42
C GLN A 293 -12.19 -7.59 19.77
N GLY A 294 -12.64 -8.85 19.79
CA GLY A 294 -11.77 -10.02 19.92
C GLY A 294 -11.11 -10.42 18.60
N ASN A 295 -10.77 -11.70 18.48
CA ASN A 295 -10.06 -12.22 17.31
C ASN A 295 -11.02 -12.64 16.19
N CYS A 296 -10.57 -12.53 14.94
CA CYS A 296 -11.18 -13.24 13.83
C CYS A 296 -10.40 -14.55 13.60
N ASN A 297 -11.05 -15.69 13.87
CA ASN A 297 -10.45 -17.01 13.78
C ASN A 297 -11.04 -17.81 12.62
N ILE A 298 -10.21 -18.14 11.63
CA ILE A 298 -10.61 -18.91 10.45
C ILE A 298 -9.99 -20.30 10.55
N TYR A 299 -10.78 -21.28 10.99
CA TYR A 299 -10.43 -22.71 11.00
C TYR A 299 -10.95 -23.44 9.76
N GLY A 300 -12.10 -23.01 9.23
CA GLY A 300 -12.68 -23.46 7.97
C GLY A 300 -12.36 -22.53 6.81
N GLU A 301 -13.31 -22.31 5.90
CA GLU A 301 -13.18 -21.41 4.77
C GLU A 301 -14.07 -20.17 4.93
N LEU A 302 -13.47 -18.99 4.78
CA LEU A 302 -14.16 -17.72 4.69
C LEU A 302 -14.04 -17.14 3.29
N GLN A 303 -15.17 -16.96 2.61
CA GLN A 303 -15.22 -16.32 1.30
C GLN A 303 -15.84 -14.92 1.39
N ILE A 304 -15.05 -13.89 1.09
CA ILE A 304 -15.52 -12.52 0.92
C ILE A 304 -15.73 -12.29 -0.58
N LEU A 305 -16.98 -12.06 -0.98
CA LEU A 305 -17.42 -12.00 -2.37
C LEU A 305 -17.64 -10.57 -2.88
N ASP A 306 -17.80 -9.59 -1.98
CA ASP A 306 -17.95 -8.17 -2.29
C ASP A 306 -17.31 -7.30 -1.20
N LYS A 307 -17.13 -6.01 -1.49
CA LYS A 307 -16.51 -4.98 -0.64
C LYS A 307 -17.53 -4.16 0.17
N LYS A 308 -18.69 -4.73 0.46
CA LYS A 308 -19.81 -4.04 1.11
C LYS A 308 -19.78 -4.24 2.62
N GLY A 309 -19.86 -3.10 3.33
CA GLY A 309 -19.69 -3.00 4.77
C GLY A 309 -18.21 -3.05 5.17
N VAL A 310 -17.81 -2.18 6.09
CA VAL A 310 -16.42 -2.12 6.56
C VAL A 310 -16.14 -3.31 7.46
N LYS A 311 -14.94 -3.90 7.35
CA LYS A 311 -14.50 -5.03 8.17
C LYS A 311 -13.33 -4.59 9.04
N THR A 312 -13.64 -4.31 10.29
CA THR A 312 -12.68 -3.83 11.30
C THR A 312 -12.47 -4.91 12.35
N ILE A 313 -11.21 -5.28 12.55
CA ILE A 313 -10.78 -6.29 13.52
C ILE A 313 -9.79 -5.62 14.49
N TYR A 314 -10.21 -5.44 15.74
CA TYR A 314 -9.37 -4.85 16.78
C TYR A 314 -8.44 -5.88 17.43
N GLY A 315 -8.90 -7.12 17.60
CA GLY A 315 -8.03 -8.24 17.95
C GLY A 315 -7.24 -8.78 16.77
N SER A 316 -6.67 -9.97 16.92
CA SER A 316 -5.86 -10.61 15.88
C SER A 316 -6.72 -11.20 14.76
N PHE A 317 -6.21 -11.11 13.53
CA PHE A 317 -6.76 -11.79 12.35
C PHE A 317 -5.95 -13.06 12.08
N ILE A 318 -6.56 -14.23 12.27
CA ILE A 318 -5.85 -15.52 12.31
C ILE A 318 -6.47 -16.49 11.32
N ILE A 319 -5.67 -16.92 10.34
CA ILE A 319 -5.96 -18.07 9.48
C ILE A 319 -5.18 -19.26 10.05
N HIS A 320 -5.90 -20.21 10.64
CA HIS A 320 -5.32 -21.41 11.24
C HIS A 320 -4.84 -22.40 10.16
N GLU A 321 -4.12 -23.46 10.55
CA GLU A 321 -3.47 -24.39 9.61
C GLU A 321 -4.39 -24.98 8.52
N THR A 322 -5.64 -25.32 8.88
CA THR A 322 -6.65 -25.81 7.94
C THR A 322 -7.51 -24.70 7.33
N GLY A 323 -7.30 -23.48 7.79
CA GLY A 323 -8.08 -22.30 7.45
C GLY A 323 -7.80 -21.83 6.03
N ILE A 324 -8.84 -21.32 5.39
CA ILE A 324 -8.78 -20.74 4.04
C ILE A 324 -9.48 -19.38 4.05
N LEU A 325 -8.76 -18.32 3.70
CA LEU A 325 -9.36 -17.04 3.35
C LEU A 325 -9.40 -16.89 1.83
N ARG A 326 -10.58 -16.59 1.28
CA ARG A 326 -10.75 -16.13 -0.12
C ARG A 326 -11.36 -14.74 -0.14
N ASN A 327 -10.59 -13.73 -0.51
CA ASN A 327 -11.09 -12.36 -0.66
C ASN A 327 -11.27 -12.02 -2.15
N ASN A 328 -12.20 -12.71 -2.81
CA ASN A 328 -12.49 -12.51 -4.24
C ASN A 328 -13.18 -11.18 -4.51
N GLY A 329 -13.93 -10.67 -3.53
CA GLY A 329 -14.57 -9.35 -3.56
C GLY A 329 -13.59 -8.18 -3.56
N ASN A 330 -12.29 -8.45 -3.38
CA ASN A 330 -11.24 -7.44 -3.26
C ASN A 330 -11.51 -6.42 -2.14
N ASP A 331 -12.01 -6.91 -1.02
CA ASP A 331 -12.35 -6.05 0.10
C ASP A 331 -11.10 -5.59 0.87
N ARG A 332 -11.26 -4.51 1.63
CA ARG A 332 -10.24 -3.97 2.53
C ARG A 332 -10.52 -4.42 3.95
N LEU A 333 -9.58 -5.16 4.53
CA LEU A 333 -9.61 -5.60 5.92
C LEU A 333 -8.77 -4.66 6.78
N LEU A 334 -9.41 -4.00 7.76
CA LEU A 334 -8.76 -3.09 8.70
C LEU A 334 -8.42 -3.87 9.97
N ILE A 335 -7.12 -4.03 10.25
CA ILE A 335 -6.63 -4.89 11.33
C ILE A 335 -5.78 -4.06 12.30
N TYR A 336 -6.17 -4.03 13.58
CA TYR A 336 -5.40 -3.39 14.66
C TYR A 336 -4.62 -4.40 15.52
N GLY A 337 -4.99 -5.68 15.49
CA GLY A 337 -4.23 -6.75 16.14
C GLY A 337 -3.09 -7.29 15.28
N ASN A 338 -2.62 -8.49 15.63
CA ASN A 338 -1.68 -9.22 14.80
C ASN A 338 -2.37 -9.76 13.55
N ILE A 339 -1.59 -10.08 12.53
CA ILE A 339 -2.04 -10.87 11.39
C ILE A 339 -1.22 -12.16 11.35
N GLU A 340 -1.92 -13.30 11.28
CA GLU A 340 -1.32 -14.61 11.43
C GLU A 340 -1.88 -15.52 10.32
N ASN A 341 -1.00 -16.05 9.46
CA ASN A 341 -1.42 -16.97 8.41
C ASN A 341 -0.62 -18.28 8.45
N TYR A 342 -1.23 -19.29 9.07
CA TYR A 342 -0.75 -20.67 9.09
C TYR A 342 -1.44 -21.56 8.05
N GLY A 343 -2.50 -21.06 7.42
CA GLY A 343 -3.28 -21.75 6.38
C GLY A 343 -3.08 -21.15 4.99
N SER A 344 -4.17 -21.11 4.21
CA SER A 344 -4.18 -20.56 2.85
C SER A 344 -4.85 -19.20 2.79
N CYS A 345 -4.13 -18.20 2.29
CA CYS A 345 -4.66 -16.87 2.03
C CYS A 345 -4.68 -16.60 0.52
N MET A 346 -5.88 -16.39 -0.03
CA MET A 346 -6.11 -16.11 -1.45
C MET A 346 -6.87 -14.80 -1.59
N ASN A 347 -6.14 -13.70 -1.72
CA ASN A 347 -6.72 -12.41 -2.07
C ASN A 347 -6.92 -12.30 -3.58
N GLY A 348 -8.05 -11.75 -4.01
CA GLY A 348 -8.25 -11.29 -5.38
C GLY A 348 -7.27 -10.16 -5.71
N THR A 349 -7.18 -9.78 -7.00
CA THR A 349 -6.16 -8.85 -7.54
C THR A 349 -6.08 -7.48 -6.85
N ASN A 350 -7.13 -7.05 -6.15
CA ASN A 350 -7.20 -5.76 -5.49
C ASN A 350 -7.55 -5.84 -3.99
N GLY A 351 -7.57 -7.04 -3.39
CA GLY A 351 -7.80 -7.19 -1.95
C GLY A 351 -6.72 -6.50 -1.13
N VAL A 352 -7.09 -5.85 -0.04
CA VAL A 352 -6.19 -5.02 0.78
C VAL A 352 -6.19 -5.49 2.23
N PHE A 353 -5.00 -5.74 2.77
CA PHE A 353 -4.79 -5.72 4.22
C PHE A 353 -4.28 -4.35 4.63
N GLN A 354 -5.00 -3.65 5.51
CA GLN A 354 -4.52 -2.43 6.14
C GLN A 354 -4.26 -2.70 7.62
N LEU A 355 -3.00 -2.51 8.01
CA LEU A 355 -2.51 -2.78 9.36
C LEU A 355 -2.33 -1.47 10.12
N LEU A 356 -3.09 -1.29 11.19
CA LEU A 356 -3.24 -0.02 11.94
C LEU A 356 -2.73 -0.12 13.39
N GLY A 357 -2.40 -1.32 13.86
CA GLY A 357 -1.97 -1.58 15.23
C GLY A 357 -0.60 -1.01 15.59
N THR A 358 -0.40 -0.76 16.89
CA THR A 358 0.91 -0.40 17.45
C THR A 358 1.56 -1.60 18.12
N ASN A 359 2.84 -1.83 17.82
CA ASN A 359 3.67 -2.92 18.33
C ASN A 359 3.01 -4.29 18.09
N LYS A 360 2.67 -4.57 16.84
CA LYS A 360 2.02 -5.80 16.40
C LYS A 360 2.92 -6.64 15.54
N HIS A 361 2.47 -7.85 15.24
CA HIS A 361 3.26 -8.85 14.56
C HIS A 361 2.55 -9.42 13.35
N ILE A 362 3.35 -9.81 12.36
CA ILE A 362 2.96 -10.61 11.20
C ILE A 362 3.59 -11.98 11.40
N TYR A 363 2.76 -13.01 11.53
CA TYR A 363 3.19 -14.40 11.69
C TYR A 363 2.70 -15.27 10.54
N GLY A 364 3.45 -16.34 10.28
CA GLY A 364 3.17 -17.24 9.17
C GLY A 364 3.35 -16.56 7.81
N ASN A 365 3.18 -17.32 6.73
CA ASN A 365 3.54 -16.84 5.40
C ASN A 365 2.37 -16.09 4.78
N ILE A 366 2.56 -14.82 4.41
CA ILE A 366 1.51 -14.00 3.80
C ILE A 366 1.91 -13.61 2.39
N LYS A 367 1.01 -13.87 1.44
CA LYS A 367 1.08 -13.36 0.08
C LYS A 367 -0.19 -12.55 -0.21
N THR A 368 -0.05 -11.29 -0.56
CA THR A 368 -1.18 -10.39 -0.85
C THR A 368 -0.84 -9.43 -1.98
N PRO A 369 -1.79 -9.03 -2.84
CA PRO A 369 -1.52 -7.99 -3.83
C PRO A 369 -1.30 -6.63 -3.21
N ARG A 370 -2.08 -6.28 -2.18
CA ARG A 370 -2.00 -4.96 -1.57
C ARG A 370 -1.89 -5.04 -0.05
N MET A 371 -0.96 -4.27 0.49
CA MET A 371 -0.79 -4.10 1.93
C MET A 371 -0.49 -2.63 2.25
N ILE A 372 -1.17 -2.10 3.26
CA ILE A 372 -0.95 -0.76 3.78
C ILE A 372 -0.54 -0.89 5.25
N ILE A 373 0.64 -0.38 5.62
CA ILE A 373 1.14 -0.36 7.00
C ILE A 373 1.05 1.07 7.53
N ASP A 374 -0.01 1.39 8.26
CA ASP A 374 -0.14 2.68 8.95
C ASP A 374 0.24 2.58 10.45
N GLY A 375 0.32 1.35 10.97
CA GLY A 375 0.79 1.06 12.33
C GLY A 375 2.28 0.72 12.44
N THR A 376 2.69 0.10 13.55
CA THR A 376 4.03 -0.43 13.76
C THR A 376 3.99 -1.95 13.90
N TYR A 377 4.56 -2.64 12.90
CA TYR A 377 4.50 -4.10 12.78
C TYR A 377 5.88 -4.73 12.66
N THR A 378 6.04 -5.94 13.19
CA THR A 378 7.23 -6.78 12.99
C THR A 378 6.87 -7.99 12.13
N ASN A 379 7.54 -8.16 10.99
CA ASN A 379 7.47 -9.38 10.19
C ASN A 379 8.36 -10.46 10.81
N ASN A 380 7.75 -11.59 11.19
CA ASN A 380 8.44 -12.74 11.78
C ASN A 380 8.53 -13.94 10.83
N SER A 381 8.15 -13.80 9.55
CA SER A 381 8.11 -14.90 8.58
C SER A 381 8.32 -14.38 7.15
N ILE A 382 7.72 -15.04 6.16
CA ILE A 382 7.74 -14.61 4.75
C ILE A 382 6.53 -13.71 4.47
N LEU A 383 6.79 -12.48 4.01
CA LEU A 383 5.78 -11.54 3.54
C LEU A 383 6.04 -11.18 2.08
N GLU A 384 5.11 -11.50 1.18
CA GLU A 384 5.15 -11.15 -0.24
C GLU A 384 4.01 -10.18 -0.59
N VAL A 385 4.36 -8.99 -1.09
CA VAL A 385 3.40 -7.99 -1.58
C VAL A 385 3.55 -7.80 -3.08
N THR A 386 2.53 -8.19 -3.85
CA THR A 386 2.66 -8.37 -5.30
C THR A 386 2.27 -7.16 -6.16
N SER A 387 1.69 -6.09 -5.59
CA SER A 387 1.22 -4.94 -6.37
C SER A 387 1.40 -3.60 -5.67
N ASP A 388 0.69 -3.33 -4.57
CA ASP A 388 0.75 -2.05 -3.85
C ASP A 388 1.21 -2.25 -2.41
N PHE A 389 2.35 -1.66 -2.06
CA PHE A 389 2.89 -1.66 -0.72
C PHE A 389 3.14 -0.21 -0.29
N SER A 390 2.44 0.20 0.77
CA SER A 390 2.39 1.61 1.16
C SER A 390 2.07 1.76 2.64
N GLY A 391 1.90 3.00 3.08
CA GLY A 391 1.47 3.34 4.44
C GLY A 391 2.46 4.27 5.12
N THR A 392 1.98 4.94 6.16
CA THR A 392 2.75 5.94 6.93
C THR A 392 3.49 5.36 8.14
N GLY A 393 3.27 4.08 8.40
CA GLY A 393 3.81 3.33 9.53
C GLY A 393 5.18 2.72 9.27
N VAL A 394 5.56 1.78 10.13
CA VAL A 394 6.88 1.14 10.12
C VAL A 394 6.74 -0.37 10.11
N LEU A 395 7.44 -1.03 9.17
CA LEU A 395 7.61 -2.48 9.14
C LEU A 395 9.04 -2.84 9.58
N THR A 396 9.16 -3.53 10.70
CA THR A 396 10.44 -4.09 11.17
C THR A 396 10.55 -5.54 10.70
N GLN A 397 11.70 -5.95 10.18
CA GLN A 397 12.00 -7.35 9.88
C GLN A 397 12.67 -7.99 11.10
N ALA A 398 12.13 -9.11 11.57
CA ALA A 398 12.78 -9.92 12.61
C ALA A 398 13.98 -10.70 12.04
N GLU A 399 14.71 -11.36 12.93
CA GLU A 399 15.78 -12.28 12.54
C GLU A 399 15.24 -13.35 11.58
N HIS A 400 15.99 -13.61 10.50
CA HIS A 400 15.65 -14.60 9.47
C HIS A 400 14.30 -14.40 8.74
N ALA A 401 13.62 -13.26 8.92
CA ALA A 401 12.40 -12.94 8.17
C ALA A 401 12.72 -12.62 6.70
N GLU A 402 11.77 -12.87 5.80
CA GLU A 402 11.90 -12.56 4.36
C GLU A 402 10.77 -11.64 3.90
N LEU A 403 11.14 -10.55 3.25
CA LEU A 403 10.22 -9.59 2.64
C LEU A 403 10.43 -9.57 1.12
N ILE A 404 9.38 -9.85 0.35
CA ILE A 404 9.41 -9.87 -1.11
C ILE A 404 8.49 -8.76 -1.63
N ILE A 405 9.07 -7.79 -2.34
CA ILE A 405 8.38 -6.59 -2.80
C ILE A 405 8.33 -6.61 -4.34
N GLN A 406 7.12 -6.67 -4.90
CA GLN A 406 6.87 -6.43 -6.34
C GLN A 406 6.13 -5.11 -6.59
N SER A 407 5.97 -4.29 -5.54
CA SER A 407 5.35 -2.97 -5.59
C SER A 407 6.35 -1.88 -5.99
N PRO A 408 5.94 -0.80 -6.69
CA PRO A 408 6.83 0.32 -6.97
C PRO A 408 7.40 1.01 -5.72
N SER A 409 6.64 1.05 -4.62
CA SER A 409 6.99 1.73 -3.36
C SER A 409 6.87 0.77 -2.17
N SER A 410 7.23 1.24 -0.97
CA SER A 410 7.05 0.53 0.30
C SER A 410 6.77 1.52 1.45
N PRO A 411 6.20 1.10 2.59
CA PRO A 411 6.28 1.89 3.82
C PRO A 411 7.73 1.97 4.32
N HIS A 412 7.96 2.69 5.42
CA HIS A 412 9.28 2.69 6.05
C HIS A 412 9.62 1.29 6.58
N ILE A 413 10.75 0.73 6.14
CA ILE A 413 11.21 -0.62 6.50
C ILE A 413 12.48 -0.52 7.35
N LYS A 414 12.51 -1.28 8.45
CA LYS A 414 13.71 -1.52 9.25
C LYS A 414 14.16 -2.97 9.05
N ALA A 415 15.29 -3.17 8.38
CA ALA A 415 15.78 -4.48 7.97
C ALA A 415 17.22 -4.75 8.44
N ASN A 416 17.51 -4.49 9.72
CA ASN A 416 18.86 -4.63 10.30
C ASN A 416 19.06 -5.90 11.14
N ALA A 417 18.03 -6.71 11.33
CA ALA A 417 18.10 -7.93 12.14
C ALA A 417 18.90 -9.04 11.45
N THR A 418 19.62 -9.85 12.23
CA THR A 418 20.50 -10.88 11.67
C THR A 418 19.74 -11.89 10.81
N GLY A 419 20.28 -12.13 9.61
CA GLY A 419 19.77 -13.12 8.67
C GLY A 419 18.50 -12.71 7.93
N ASN A 420 17.93 -11.53 8.17
CA ASN A 420 16.73 -11.09 7.46
C ASN A 420 17.06 -10.73 5.99
N ILE A 421 16.08 -10.92 5.10
CA ILE A 421 16.22 -10.76 3.66
C ILE A 421 15.14 -9.80 3.15
N VAL A 422 15.52 -8.82 2.33
CA VAL A 422 14.58 -8.00 1.55
C VAL A 422 14.87 -8.14 0.06
N SER A 423 13.86 -8.56 -0.70
CA SER A 423 13.95 -8.90 -2.12
C SER A 423 13.09 -7.96 -2.96
N TYR A 424 13.71 -7.28 -3.92
CA TYR A 424 13.03 -6.42 -4.88
C TYR A 424 12.87 -7.17 -6.22
N THR A 425 11.64 -7.51 -6.58
CA THR A 425 11.32 -8.55 -7.59
C THR A 425 10.33 -8.08 -8.68
N ARG A 426 10.04 -6.78 -8.76
CA ARG A 426 9.02 -6.23 -9.69
C ARG A 426 9.33 -6.58 -11.16
N GLY A 427 8.30 -6.52 -12.02
CA GLY A 427 8.45 -6.60 -13.47
C GLY A 427 8.76 -5.25 -14.15
N GLY A 428 9.20 -4.24 -13.39
CA GLY A 428 9.36 -2.85 -13.83
C GLY A 428 10.22 -2.06 -12.85
N ASN A 429 10.54 -0.81 -13.18
CA ASN A 429 11.33 0.07 -12.30
C ASN A 429 10.79 0.12 -10.86
N GLN A 430 11.66 0.11 -9.86
CA GLN A 430 11.25 0.01 -8.46
C GLN A 430 12.13 0.89 -7.57
N TYR A 431 11.56 1.45 -6.50
CA TYR A 431 12.24 2.39 -5.62
C TYR A 431 12.63 1.73 -4.29
N ILE A 432 13.83 2.04 -3.80
CA ILE A 432 14.38 1.55 -2.54
C ILE A 432 14.30 2.68 -1.51
N GLU A 433 13.40 2.53 -0.54
CA GLU A 433 13.13 3.49 0.53
C GLU A 433 13.65 3.03 1.91
N CYS A 434 14.21 1.83 2.00
CA CYS A 434 14.81 1.30 3.23
C CYS A 434 16.26 1.76 3.35
N ASP A 435 16.64 2.23 4.55
CA ASP A 435 17.95 2.80 4.85
C ASP A 435 19.00 1.77 5.27
N THR A 436 18.59 0.61 5.78
CA THR A 436 19.50 -0.44 6.27
C THR A 436 18.99 -1.83 5.93
N PHE A 437 19.87 -2.63 5.35
CA PHE A 437 19.64 -4.04 5.02
C PHE A 437 20.67 -4.93 5.69
N TYR A 438 20.23 -6.06 6.25
CA TYR A 438 21.09 -7.18 6.53
C TYR A 438 21.45 -7.87 5.20
N ILE A 439 20.45 -8.39 4.48
CA ILE A 439 20.61 -8.89 3.11
C ILE A 439 19.64 -8.16 2.16
N LEU A 440 20.19 -7.54 1.10
CA LEU A 440 19.44 -6.99 -0.02
C LEU A 440 19.55 -7.94 -1.23
N LYS A 441 18.43 -8.50 -1.70
CA LYS A 441 18.36 -9.25 -2.96
C LYS A 441 17.81 -8.37 -4.09
N ALA A 442 18.63 -8.14 -5.10
CA ALA A 442 18.26 -7.44 -6.32
C ALA A 442 17.81 -8.46 -7.38
N GLU A 443 16.50 -8.54 -7.60
CA GLU A 443 15.87 -9.54 -8.47
C GLU A 443 14.92 -8.93 -9.52
N ASN A 444 15.06 -7.64 -9.79
CA ASN A 444 14.19 -6.85 -10.67
C ASN A 444 14.52 -7.13 -12.16
N ASN A 445 14.12 -8.30 -12.65
CA ASN A 445 14.61 -8.90 -13.91
C ASN A 445 14.51 -7.96 -15.14
N ARG A 446 15.68 -7.55 -15.67
CA ARG A 446 15.92 -6.61 -16.77
C ARG A 446 15.32 -5.22 -16.54
N GLN A 447 15.22 -4.82 -15.27
CA GLN A 447 14.65 -3.55 -14.84
C GLN A 447 15.60 -2.87 -13.83
N ASN A 448 15.26 -1.64 -13.46
CA ASN A 448 16.11 -0.80 -12.63
C ASN A 448 15.55 -0.64 -11.21
N LEU A 449 16.45 -0.63 -10.23
CA LEU A 449 16.19 -0.23 -8.85
C LEU A 449 16.76 1.17 -8.65
N PHE A 450 16.04 2.05 -7.97
CA PHE A 450 16.48 3.43 -7.71
C PHE A 450 16.51 3.69 -6.22
N LEU A 451 17.66 4.10 -5.69
CA LEU A 451 17.73 4.55 -4.30
C LEU A 451 16.95 5.86 -4.11
N GLN A 452 16.27 5.97 -2.97
CA GLN A 452 15.58 7.18 -2.51
C GLN A 452 16.16 7.72 -1.19
N THR A 453 17.16 7.03 -0.65
CA THR A 453 17.87 7.35 0.58
C THR A 453 19.25 6.71 0.52
N ASP A 454 20.18 7.20 1.34
CA ASP A 454 21.42 6.47 1.62
C ASP A 454 21.09 5.11 2.22
N ILE A 455 21.81 4.08 1.79
CA ILE A 455 21.59 2.71 2.26
C ILE A 455 22.84 2.14 2.92
N THR A 456 22.62 1.32 3.93
CA THR A 456 23.66 0.54 4.61
C THR A 456 23.41 -0.96 4.41
N ILE A 457 24.41 -1.68 3.93
CA ILE A 457 24.42 -3.14 3.80
C ILE A 457 25.29 -3.71 4.93
N LEU A 458 24.67 -4.45 5.85
CA LEU A 458 25.35 -5.03 7.01
C LEU A 458 26.00 -6.37 6.68
N HIS A 459 25.44 -7.15 5.75
CA HIS A 459 25.96 -8.48 5.42
C HIS A 459 26.12 -8.71 3.91
N GLN A 460 25.05 -8.61 3.11
CA GLN A 460 25.12 -8.99 1.70
C GLN A 460 24.21 -8.17 0.76
N LEU A 461 24.74 -7.82 -0.40
CA LEU A 461 24.01 -7.43 -1.60
C LEU A 461 24.11 -8.57 -2.64
N LEU A 462 22.98 -9.15 -3.03
CA LEU A 462 22.94 -10.32 -3.92
C LEU A 462 22.13 -10.02 -5.19
N PHE A 463 22.77 -10.17 -6.35
CA PHE A 463 22.09 -10.09 -7.65
C PHE A 463 21.71 -11.48 -8.18
N THR A 464 20.46 -11.90 -8.01
CA THR A 464 20.02 -13.22 -8.50
C THR A 464 19.51 -13.16 -9.95
N LYS A 465 19.05 -12.00 -10.41
CA LYS A 465 18.56 -11.76 -11.78
C LYS A 465 19.25 -10.54 -12.40
N ALA A 466 19.18 -10.43 -13.72
CA ALA A 466 19.67 -9.25 -14.45
C ALA A 466 18.97 -8.00 -13.91
N CYS A 467 19.68 -7.04 -13.34
CA CYS A 467 19.09 -5.79 -12.84
C CYS A 467 20.18 -4.78 -12.46
N PHE A 468 19.85 -3.50 -12.53
CA PHE A 468 20.78 -2.42 -12.17
C PHE A 468 20.23 -1.61 -11.00
N ILE A 469 21.07 -1.35 -9.99
CA ILE A 469 20.78 -0.43 -8.89
C ILE A 469 21.37 0.93 -9.23
N HIS A 470 20.54 1.94 -9.37
CA HIS A 470 20.94 3.33 -9.57
C HIS A 470 21.06 4.02 -8.23
N THR A 471 22.24 4.53 -7.93
CA THR A 471 22.52 5.28 -6.70
C THR A 471 21.71 6.57 -6.61
N ASN A 472 21.41 7.21 -7.75
CA ASN A 472 20.52 8.38 -7.82
C ASN A 472 20.92 9.52 -6.86
N GLY A 473 22.22 9.72 -6.65
CA GLY A 473 22.75 10.74 -5.74
C GLY A 473 22.93 10.30 -4.29
N PHE A 474 22.47 9.10 -3.93
CA PHE A 474 22.58 8.52 -2.60
C PHE A 474 23.77 7.57 -2.48
N ASP A 475 24.24 7.40 -1.25
CA ASP A 475 25.40 6.58 -0.93
C ASP A 475 25.02 5.13 -0.59
N ILE A 476 25.90 4.18 -0.93
CA ILE A 476 25.81 2.78 -0.48
C ILE A 476 26.99 2.51 0.46
N THR A 477 26.70 2.20 1.72
CA THR A 477 27.70 1.83 2.71
C THR A 477 27.70 0.33 2.97
N PHE A 478 28.86 -0.32 2.86
CA PHE A 478 29.08 -1.69 3.29
C PHE A 478 29.86 -1.66 4.60
N CYS A 479 29.24 -2.05 5.73
CA CYS A 479 29.86 -1.95 7.07
C CYS A 479 31.02 -2.93 7.29
N THR A 480 30.94 -4.10 6.67
CA THR A 480 31.99 -5.12 6.67
C THR A 480 31.92 -5.81 5.32
N ILE A 481 33.05 -5.97 4.66
CA ILE A 481 33.11 -6.57 3.33
C ILE A 481 34.01 -7.79 3.31
N ASP A 482 33.47 -8.89 2.82
CA ASP A 482 34.14 -10.16 2.52
C ASP A 482 33.85 -10.60 1.08
N GLU A 483 34.35 -11.77 0.70
CA GLU A 483 34.16 -12.34 -0.64
C GLU A 483 32.69 -12.65 -0.98
N ASN A 484 31.81 -12.73 0.03
CA ASN A 484 30.39 -13.05 -0.12
C ASN A 484 29.49 -11.83 -0.01
N THR A 485 29.99 -10.69 0.48
CA THR A 485 29.19 -9.46 0.66
C THR A 485 28.53 -8.97 -0.62
N ILE A 486 29.15 -9.19 -1.79
CA ILE A 486 28.55 -8.86 -3.08
C ILE A 486 28.51 -10.11 -3.95
N GLY A 487 27.31 -10.64 -4.14
CA GLY A 487 27.10 -11.92 -4.79
C GLY A 487 26.36 -11.83 -6.12
N GLY A 488 26.52 -12.87 -6.94
CA GLY A 488 25.70 -13.08 -8.14
C GLY A 488 26.13 -12.26 -9.37
N CYS A 489 27.33 -11.68 -9.36
CA CYS A 489 27.85 -10.79 -10.41
C CYS A 489 28.61 -11.51 -11.53
N SER A 490 28.31 -12.79 -11.81
CA SER A 490 29.00 -13.57 -12.86
C SER A 490 28.66 -13.14 -14.29
N ASN A 491 27.62 -12.32 -14.46
CA ASN A 491 27.18 -11.78 -15.74
C ASN A 491 27.24 -10.24 -15.73
N PHE A 492 27.56 -9.63 -16.87
CA PHE A 492 27.63 -8.17 -17.02
C PHE A 492 26.28 -7.50 -17.36
N ASP A 493 25.17 -8.15 -16.98
CA ASP A 493 23.78 -7.68 -17.17
C ASP A 493 23.15 -7.18 -15.86
N ARG A 494 23.98 -6.97 -14.84
CA ARG A 494 23.58 -6.56 -13.50
C ARG A 494 24.70 -5.81 -12.79
N GLY A 495 24.35 -4.91 -11.88
CA GLY A 495 25.33 -4.16 -11.09
C GLY A 495 24.80 -2.85 -10.55
N ILE A 496 25.72 -1.95 -10.22
CA ILE A 496 25.44 -0.64 -9.62
C ILE A 496 25.76 0.45 -10.65
N ILE A 497 24.78 1.28 -11.01
CA ILE A 497 25.01 2.49 -11.79
C ILE A 497 25.51 3.57 -10.83
N LEU A 498 26.78 3.94 -10.97
CA LEU A 498 27.48 4.86 -10.07
C LEU A 498 27.87 6.13 -10.82
N THR A 499 26.90 6.92 -11.27
CA THR A 499 27.13 8.24 -11.91
C THR A 499 26.90 9.41 -10.96
N GLN A 500 26.34 9.14 -9.79
CA GLN A 500 26.06 10.09 -8.71
C GLN A 500 26.17 9.33 -7.36
N GLY A 501 26.32 10.04 -6.24
CA GLY A 501 26.55 9.39 -4.94
C GLY A 501 27.88 8.64 -4.87
N ASN A 502 28.09 7.89 -3.79
CA ASN A 502 29.34 7.19 -3.49
C ASN A 502 29.09 5.77 -2.98
N ILE A 503 30.11 4.92 -3.07
CA ILE A 503 30.14 3.62 -2.39
C ILE A 503 31.21 3.69 -1.29
N HIS A 504 30.81 3.42 -0.05
CA HIS A 504 31.72 3.33 1.09
C HIS A 504 31.95 1.87 1.45
N LEU A 505 33.20 1.41 1.37
CA LEU A 505 33.63 0.12 1.87
C LEU A 505 34.29 0.33 3.22
N GLN A 506 33.65 -0.12 4.29
CA GLN A 506 34.18 0.01 5.64
C GLN A 506 34.85 -1.29 6.09
N THR A 507 35.99 -1.14 6.76
CA THR A 507 36.68 -2.20 7.49
C THR A 507 36.99 -3.43 6.62
N ILE A 508 37.67 -3.23 5.49
CA ILE A 508 38.18 -4.37 4.70
C ILE A 508 39.28 -5.06 5.52
N THR A 509 39.05 -6.29 5.96
CA THR A 509 39.97 -7.02 6.86
C THR A 509 40.82 -8.07 6.13
N HIS A 510 40.29 -8.65 5.06
CA HIS A 510 40.95 -9.72 4.31
C HIS A 510 41.74 -9.17 3.11
N THR A 511 42.52 -10.06 2.49
CA THR A 511 43.39 -9.76 1.35
C THR A 511 42.86 -10.34 0.04
N THR A 512 41.62 -10.85 -0.02
CA THR A 512 41.04 -11.33 -1.26
C THR A 512 40.50 -10.15 -2.08
N PRO A 513 40.63 -10.16 -3.42
CA PRO A 513 40.10 -9.10 -4.24
C PRO A 513 38.57 -9.02 -4.15
N ILE A 514 38.05 -7.83 -3.88
CA ILE A 514 36.62 -7.51 -3.96
C ILE A 514 36.37 -6.88 -5.31
N VAL A 515 35.39 -7.38 -6.06
CA VAL A 515 35.00 -6.82 -7.35
C VAL A 515 33.64 -6.16 -7.25
N LEU A 516 33.60 -4.86 -7.49
CA LEU A 516 32.38 -4.07 -7.55
C LEU A 516 31.86 -4.03 -9.00
N PRO A 517 30.63 -4.48 -9.24
CA PRO A 517 30.03 -4.48 -10.57
C PRO A 517 29.49 -3.07 -10.89
N THR A 518 30.36 -2.09 -11.06
CA THR A 518 29.98 -0.69 -11.33
C THR A 518 29.82 -0.39 -12.82
N PHE A 519 28.88 0.50 -13.12
CA PHE A 519 28.49 0.89 -14.48
C PHE A 519 28.20 2.39 -14.57
N VAL A 520 28.38 2.98 -15.75
CA VAL A 520 27.97 4.36 -16.07
C VAL A 520 26.60 4.45 -16.75
N LYS A 521 26.09 3.33 -17.26
CA LYS A 521 24.75 3.19 -17.86
C LYS A 521 24.25 1.74 -17.74
N PRO A 522 22.93 1.48 -17.77
CA PRO A 522 22.36 0.13 -17.55
C PRO A 522 22.48 -0.78 -18.79
N SER A 523 23.71 -0.99 -19.26
CA SER A 523 24.05 -1.95 -20.30
C SER A 523 25.51 -2.38 -20.18
N ILE A 524 25.88 -3.51 -20.81
CA ILE A 524 27.25 -4.03 -20.79
C ILE A 524 28.29 -3.01 -21.31
N GLU A 525 27.90 -2.15 -22.25
CA GLU A 525 28.76 -1.07 -22.78
C GLU A 525 29.10 0.00 -21.73
N GLY A 526 28.31 0.08 -20.67
CA GLY A 526 28.53 0.95 -19.53
C GLY A 526 29.43 0.35 -18.46
N PHE A 527 29.92 -0.89 -18.62
CA PHE A 527 30.69 -1.56 -17.57
C PHE A 527 31.99 -0.83 -17.29
N ALA A 528 32.18 -0.50 -16.02
CA ALA A 528 33.31 0.22 -15.47
C ALA A 528 33.59 -0.32 -14.05
N GLY A 529 33.91 -1.61 -13.97
CA GLY A 529 34.09 -2.32 -12.70
C GLY A 529 35.34 -1.90 -11.95
N ILE A 530 35.31 -2.06 -10.62
CA ILE A 530 36.43 -1.72 -9.73
C ILE A 530 36.76 -2.92 -8.84
N GLY A 531 37.99 -3.39 -8.91
CA GLY A 531 38.57 -4.41 -8.04
C GLY A 531 39.45 -3.75 -6.98
N ILE A 532 39.25 -4.10 -5.71
CA ILE A 532 40.07 -3.63 -4.58
C ILE A 532 40.59 -4.85 -3.82
N GLN A 533 41.90 -4.97 -3.73
CA GLN A 533 42.57 -5.97 -2.92
C GLN A 533 43.50 -5.27 -1.93
N LYS A 534 43.11 -5.25 -0.65
CA LYS A 534 43.93 -4.70 0.42
C LYS A 534 45.17 -5.56 0.63
N LEU A 535 46.34 -4.92 0.65
CA LEU A 535 47.61 -5.57 0.97
C LEU A 535 48.26 -5.00 2.24
N ASP A 536 47.72 -3.93 2.83
CA ASP A 536 48.09 -3.47 4.17
C ASP A 536 47.88 -4.57 5.23
N THR A 537 48.58 -4.46 6.35
CA THR A 537 48.33 -5.31 7.53
C THR A 537 47.07 -4.89 8.26
N GLU A 538 46.83 -3.58 8.39
CA GLU A 538 45.69 -3.02 9.08
C GLU A 538 44.40 -3.07 8.24
N PRO A 539 43.21 -3.03 8.85
CA PRO A 539 41.96 -2.78 8.14
C PRO A 539 41.96 -1.40 7.48
N ARG A 540 41.28 -1.29 6.33
CA ARG A 540 41.19 -0.04 5.56
C ARG A 540 39.77 0.24 5.10
N ASN A 541 39.47 1.53 4.97
CA ASN A 541 38.24 2.04 4.39
C ASN A 541 38.52 2.59 2.99
N TYR A 542 37.55 2.46 2.09
CA TYR A 542 37.63 3.02 0.74
C TYR A 542 36.34 3.74 0.43
N THR A 543 36.45 4.95 -0.12
CA THR A 543 35.30 5.68 -0.68
C THR A 543 35.47 5.77 -2.17
N ILE A 544 34.55 5.16 -2.91
CA ILE A 544 34.51 5.20 -4.36
C ILE A 544 33.46 6.23 -4.73
N ARG A 545 33.91 7.27 -5.42
CA ARG A 545 33.02 8.35 -5.86
C ARG A 545 32.34 8.00 -7.17
N ALA A 546 31.32 8.79 -7.50
CA ALA A 546 30.69 8.77 -8.81
C ALA A 546 31.72 8.70 -9.96
N LEU A 547 31.46 7.79 -10.90
CA LEU A 547 32.25 7.63 -12.11
C LEU A 547 32.01 8.82 -13.03
N ASP A 548 33.08 9.48 -13.46
CA ASP A 548 33.02 10.52 -14.48
C ASP A 548 33.34 9.93 -15.86
N THR A 549 32.65 10.39 -16.89
CA THR A 549 32.93 10.03 -18.29
C THR A 549 33.75 11.09 -19.02
N VAL A 550 34.05 12.21 -18.37
CA VAL A 550 34.87 13.30 -18.90
C VAL A 550 36.17 13.38 -18.09
N VAL A 551 37.30 13.20 -18.75
CA VAL A 551 38.62 13.35 -18.11
C VAL A 551 39.18 14.73 -18.48
N ALA A 552 39.18 15.65 -17.53
CA ALA A 552 39.79 16.97 -17.70
C ALA A 552 41.30 16.91 -17.42
N SER A 553 42.09 17.66 -18.18
CA SER A 553 43.53 17.81 -17.95
C SER A 553 43.88 18.54 -16.63
N ASN A 554 42.90 19.20 -15.98
CA ASN A 554 43.09 19.88 -14.70
C ASN A 554 41.75 20.02 -13.93
N PRO A 555 41.60 19.47 -12.71
CA PRO A 555 40.37 19.63 -11.92
C PRO A 555 40.21 21.00 -11.23
N GLN A 556 41.20 21.91 -11.30
CA GLN A 556 41.19 23.18 -10.56
C GLN A 556 40.87 24.43 -11.41
N VAL A 557 40.69 24.33 -12.73
CA VAL A 557 40.48 25.51 -13.59
C VAL A 557 39.32 25.27 -14.55
N MET A 558 38.32 26.15 -14.52
CA MET A 558 37.18 26.21 -15.46
C MET A 558 37.62 26.60 -16.89
N ASN A 559 38.59 25.89 -17.47
CA ASN A 559 38.93 25.85 -18.89
C ASN A 559 39.57 24.47 -19.14
N ALA A 560 38.78 23.43 -18.94
CA ALA A 560 39.18 22.04 -19.06
C ALA A 560 39.31 21.65 -20.54
N GLN A 561 40.51 21.27 -20.97
CA GLN A 561 40.63 20.48 -22.19
C GLN A 561 40.40 19.01 -21.82
N ASN A 562 39.48 18.36 -22.54
CA ASN A 562 39.21 16.95 -22.38
C ASN A 562 40.38 16.13 -22.92
N ILE A 563 40.78 15.08 -22.21
CA ILE A 563 41.65 14.05 -22.75
C ILE A 563 40.78 13.16 -23.64
N GLU A 564 40.85 13.37 -24.96
CA GLU A 564 39.96 12.73 -25.94
C GLU A 564 40.57 11.49 -26.64
N SER A 565 41.79 11.09 -26.27
CA SER A 565 42.55 10.04 -26.96
C SER A 565 43.52 9.32 -26.02
N GLY A 566 43.88 8.07 -26.33
CA GLY A 566 44.91 7.30 -25.62
C GLY A 566 44.52 6.86 -24.21
N ILE A 567 43.23 6.91 -23.87
CA ILE A 567 42.69 6.54 -22.55
C ILE A 567 41.41 5.72 -22.68
N VAL A 568 41.02 5.07 -21.58
CA VAL A 568 39.64 4.65 -21.35
C VAL A 568 38.86 5.85 -20.80
N GLY A 569 37.75 6.21 -21.43
CA GLY A 569 36.93 7.40 -21.14
C GLY A 569 36.14 7.32 -19.83
N THR A 570 36.69 6.73 -18.77
CA THR A 570 36.13 6.68 -17.42
C THR A 570 37.18 7.13 -16.41
N LEU A 571 36.80 8.07 -15.54
CA LEU A 571 37.58 8.50 -14.38
C LEU A 571 37.12 7.74 -13.14
N PHE A 572 38.06 7.13 -12.42
CA PHE A 572 37.79 6.40 -11.19
C PHE A 572 38.34 7.17 -10.00
N SER A 573 37.48 7.79 -9.20
CA SER A 573 37.93 8.52 -8.01
C SER A 573 37.74 7.65 -6.77
N ILE A 574 38.85 7.28 -6.14
CA ILE A 574 38.86 6.43 -4.94
C ILE A 574 39.70 7.14 -3.88
N ASP A 575 39.13 7.29 -2.68
CA ASP A 575 39.83 7.83 -1.51
C ASP A 575 40.05 6.71 -0.48
N SER A 576 41.28 6.63 0.03
CA SER A 576 41.65 5.73 1.13
C SER A 576 42.91 6.25 1.83
N GLU A 577 43.05 5.92 3.11
CA GLU A 577 44.31 6.07 3.86
C GLU A 577 45.25 4.86 3.66
N SER A 578 44.87 3.92 2.79
CA SER A 578 45.73 2.79 2.44
C SER A 578 47.04 3.27 1.81
N SER A 579 48.12 2.58 2.15
CA SER A 579 49.44 2.77 1.55
C SER A 579 49.85 1.59 0.68
N ASN A 580 49.03 0.54 0.59
CA ASN A 580 49.34 -0.67 -0.14
C ASN A 580 48.05 -1.42 -0.56
N THR A 581 47.51 -1.06 -1.71
CA THR A 581 46.31 -1.71 -2.28
C THR A 581 46.54 -2.04 -3.73
N LYS A 582 46.24 -3.28 -4.12
CA LYS A 582 46.13 -3.61 -5.54
C LYS A 582 44.74 -3.21 -6.04
N ILE A 583 44.72 -2.30 -7.00
CA ILE A 583 43.51 -1.84 -7.68
C ILE A 583 43.45 -2.50 -9.06
N THR A 584 42.27 -2.96 -9.42
CA THR A 584 41.98 -3.50 -10.76
C THR A 584 40.84 -2.69 -11.37
N PHE A 585 41.04 -2.11 -12.55
CA PHE A 585 39.94 -1.47 -13.28
C PHE A 585 39.50 -2.34 -14.44
N TYR A 586 38.18 -2.41 -14.64
CA TYR A 586 37.55 -3.15 -15.71
C TYR A 586 36.79 -2.21 -16.62
N TRP A 587 36.82 -2.42 -17.94
CA TRP A 587 36.08 -1.60 -18.90
C TRP A 587 35.57 -2.40 -20.08
N HIS A 588 34.49 -1.92 -20.71
CA HIS A 588 34.06 -2.38 -22.02
C HIS A 588 34.80 -1.66 -23.15
N GLN A 589 35.11 -2.33 -24.25
CA GLN A 589 35.86 -1.75 -25.38
C GLN A 589 35.27 -0.47 -25.97
N THR A 590 33.96 -0.26 -25.89
CA THR A 590 33.32 0.98 -26.37
C THR A 590 33.69 2.20 -25.53
N ARG A 591 34.38 2.01 -24.40
CA ARG A 591 34.90 3.06 -23.54
C ARG A 591 36.32 3.47 -23.93
N GLU A 592 36.95 2.76 -24.86
CA GLU A 592 38.28 3.08 -25.37
C GLU A 592 38.17 4.30 -26.29
N LEU A 593 38.90 5.35 -25.97
CA LEU A 593 38.96 6.54 -26.82
C LEU A 593 39.92 6.29 -27.99
N ALA A 594 39.91 7.22 -28.96
CA ALA A 594 40.75 7.13 -30.15
C ALA A 594 42.22 6.90 -29.76
N ALA A 595 42.96 6.08 -30.51
CA ALA A 595 44.36 5.73 -30.25
C ALA A 595 44.67 5.06 -28.89
N PHE A 596 43.66 4.54 -28.18
CA PHE A 596 43.91 3.67 -27.04
C PHE A 596 44.43 2.29 -27.50
N GLU A 597 45.54 1.88 -26.92
CA GLU A 597 46.25 0.63 -27.25
C GLU A 597 46.27 -0.33 -26.06
N ARG A 598 45.58 -1.48 -26.21
CA ARG A 598 45.45 -2.47 -25.13
C ARG A 598 46.78 -3.16 -24.77
N TYR A 599 47.76 -3.18 -25.67
CA TYR A 599 49.02 -3.89 -25.47
C TYR A 599 50.06 -3.09 -24.66
N LEU A 600 49.77 -1.83 -24.34
CA LEU A 600 50.63 -0.91 -23.57
C LEU A 600 49.82 -0.09 -22.55
N CYS A 601 48.91 -0.73 -21.80
CA CYS A 601 48.06 0.00 -20.84
C CYS A 601 48.67 0.11 -19.43
N ALA A 602 48.45 1.25 -18.78
CA ALA A 602 48.86 1.51 -17.40
C ALA A 602 47.76 2.24 -16.63
N ILE A 603 47.72 2.03 -15.31
CA ILE A 603 46.88 2.83 -14.41
C ILE A 603 47.66 4.10 -14.06
N MET A 604 47.06 5.25 -14.34
CA MET A 604 47.59 6.55 -13.98
C MET A 604 46.81 7.11 -12.79
N HIS A 605 47.47 7.82 -11.89
CA HIS A 605 46.88 8.51 -10.75
C HIS A 605 47.29 9.99 -10.74
N PHE A 606 46.43 10.88 -10.27
CA PHE A 606 46.69 12.31 -10.24
C PHE A 606 47.26 12.77 -8.88
N ASN A 607 48.52 13.15 -8.83
CA ASN A 607 49.18 13.54 -7.57
C ASN A 607 48.90 14.99 -7.10
N GLY A 608 47.89 15.66 -7.69
CA GLY A 608 47.59 17.06 -7.43
C GLY A 608 48.18 18.05 -8.45
N THR A 609 49.17 17.64 -9.26
CA THR A 609 49.76 18.49 -10.31
C THR A 609 49.80 17.84 -11.69
N GLN A 610 50.03 16.53 -11.77
CA GLN A 610 50.09 15.80 -13.04
C GLN A 610 49.67 14.34 -12.88
N TRP A 611 49.39 13.69 -14.01
CA TRP A 611 49.08 12.27 -14.07
C TRP A 611 50.37 11.45 -14.06
N HIS A 612 50.51 10.54 -13.10
CA HIS A 612 51.64 9.64 -12.93
C HIS A 612 51.22 8.20 -13.08
N MET A 613 52.11 7.39 -13.64
CA MET A 613 51.93 5.95 -13.74
C MET A 613 52.18 5.28 -12.38
N LEU A 614 51.32 4.34 -12.01
CA LEU A 614 51.53 3.52 -10.80
C LEU A 614 52.58 2.42 -11.01
N GLU A 615 52.51 1.73 -12.15
CA GLU A 615 53.40 0.63 -12.54
C GLU A 615 53.60 0.64 -14.05
N GLU A 616 54.74 0.13 -14.53
CA GLU A 616 55.11 0.06 -15.96
C GLU A 616 53.97 -0.51 -16.84
N PRO A 617 53.81 -0.05 -18.10
CA PRO A 617 52.70 -0.47 -18.94
C PRO A 617 52.70 -1.97 -19.22
N ILE A 618 51.52 -2.57 -19.16
CA ILE A 618 51.29 -4.00 -19.39
C ILE A 618 50.20 -4.21 -20.45
N GLU A 619 50.12 -5.42 -21.01
CA GLU A 619 49.01 -5.81 -21.85
C GLU A 619 47.73 -5.99 -21.00
N ALA A 620 46.62 -5.42 -21.47
CA ALA A 620 45.31 -5.56 -20.84
C ALA A 620 44.89 -7.03 -20.81
N THR A 621 44.41 -7.50 -19.66
CA THR A 621 43.88 -8.85 -19.52
C THR A 621 42.46 -8.90 -20.08
N THR A 622 42.21 -9.82 -21.02
CA THR A 622 40.86 -10.07 -21.55
C THR A 622 40.05 -10.85 -20.52
N VAL A 623 38.96 -10.26 -20.01
CA VAL A 623 38.06 -10.87 -19.03
C VAL A 623 36.88 -11.55 -19.72
N SER A 624 36.37 -10.97 -20.80
CA SER A 624 35.39 -11.57 -21.71
C SER A 624 35.52 -10.95 -23.12
N THR A 625 34.69 -11.35 -24.09
CA THR A 625 34.78 -10.94 -25.51
C THR A 625 35.03 -9.44 -25.74
N SER A 626 34.45 -8.58 -24.88
CA SER A 626 34.56 -7.12 -25.01
C SER A 626 34.94 -6.42 -23.70
N ILE A 627 35.30 -7.18 -22.65
CA ILE A 627 35.66 -6.64 -21.34
C ILE A 627 37.14 -6.90 -21.07
N TYR A 628 37.84 -5.84 -20.72
CA TYR A 628 39.27 -5.85 -20.44
C TYR A 628 39.52 -5.37 -19.00
N SER A 629 40.69 -5.72 -18.47
CA SER A 629 41.12 -5.27 -17.15
C SER A 629 42.62 -5.01 -17.10
N VAL A 630 43.00 -4.10 -16.20
CA VAL A 630 44.40 -3.79 -15.86
C VAL A 630 44.48 -3.63 -14.35
N SER A 631 45.59 -4.02 -13.75
CA SER A 631 45.83 -3.90 -12.30
C SER A 631 47.16 -3.21 -12.02
N ALA A 632 47.23 -2.48 -10.93
CA ALA A 632 48.46 -1.92 -10.38
C ALA A 632 48.34 -1.75 -8.86
N THR A 633 49.47 -1.62 -8.17
CA THR A 633 49.53 -1.34 -6.74
C THR A 633 49.54 0.17 -6.52
N ALA A 634 48.55 0.67 -5.78
CA ALA A 634 48.46 2.05 -5.36
C ALA A 634 49.02 2.23 -3.94
N THR A 635 49.90 3.22 -3.79
CA THR A 635 50.42 3.69 -2.49
C THR A 635 49.89 5.07 -2.11
N ASP A 636 49.17 5.72 -3.03
CA ASP A 636 48.52 7.01 -2.86
C ASP A 636 47.18 6.99 -3.63
N PHE A 637 46.18 7.67 -3.10
CA PHE A 637 44.81 7.61 -3.57
C PHE A 637 44.36 8.96 -4.11
N SER A 638 43.95 8.94 -5.37
CA SER A 638 43.57 10.12 -6.14
C SER A 638 42.66 9.67 -7.28
N PRO A 639 42.09 10.57 -8.09
CA PRO A 639 41.48 10.15 -9.34
C PRO A 639 42.45 9.30 -10.16
N PHE A 640 41.93 8.21 -10.72
CA PHE A 640 42.66 7.25 -11.55
C PHE A 640 42.06 7.19 -12.96
N ILE A 641 42.91 6.96 -13.95
CA ILE A 641 42.53 6.66 -15.33
C ILE A 641 43.34 5.48 -15.86
N ILE A 642 42.88 4.90 -16.97
CA ILE A 642 43.64 3.89 -17.71
C ILE A 642 44.14 4.55 -18.99
N SER A 643 45.45 4.55 -19.23
CA SER A 643 46.06 5.10 -20.44
C SER A 643 46.91 4.06 -21.16
N SER A 644 47.02 4.17 -22.48
CA SER A 644 47.87 3.31 -23.30
C SER A 644 49.23 3.91 -23.65
N ASN A 645 49.54 5.11 -23.15
CA ASN A 645 50.83 5.75 -23.39
C ASN A 645 51.33 6.37 -22.09
N ALA A 646 52.50 5.93 -21.63
CA ALA A 646 53.15 6.35 -20.38
C ALA A 646 53.36 7.87 -20.26
N GLY A 647 53.34 8.57 -21.39
CA GLY A 647 53.09 10.00 -21.42
C GLY A 647 51.69 10.25 -21.94
N LEU A 648 50.91 11.05 -21.20
CA LEU A 648 50.16 12.10 -21.88
C LEU A 648 51.23 12.92 -22.63
N LEU A 649 51.62 12.46 -23.83
CA LEU A 649 52.64 13.12 -24.63
C LEU A 649 52.23 14.58 -24.69
N ALA A 650 53.17 15.47 -24.32
CA ALA A 650 53.03 16.88 -24.64
C ALA A 650 52.69 16.92 -26.12
N THR A 651 51.42 17.19 -26.42
CA THR A 651 50.99 17.42 -27.77
C THR A 651 51.93 18.51 -28.28
N HIS A 652 52.47 18.34 -29.49
CA HIS A 652 53.29 19.35 -30.18
C HIS A 652 52.53 20.66 -30.45
N LEU A 653 51.40 20.84 -29.78
CA LEU A 653 50.31 21.77 -29.90
C LEU A 653 50.28 22.54 -28.57
N ASN A 654 50.44 23.86 -28.62
CA ASN A 654 50.52 24.71 -27.44
C ASN A 654 49.11 25.19 -27.04
N THR A 655 48.52 26.03 -27.86
CA THR A 655 47.20 26.61 -27.61
C THR A 655 46.41 26.72 -28.90
N CYS A 656 45.09 26.60 -28.83
CA CYS A 656 44.18 27.00 -29.89
C CYS A 656 43.08 27.84 -29.26
N THR A 657 42.81 29.02 -29.81
CA THR A 657 41.80 29.95 -29.34
C THR A 657 40.90 30.33 -30.50
N ILE A 658 39.61 30.43 -30.21
CA ILE A 658 38.62 30.91 -31.17
C ILE A 658 37.93 32.14 -30.60
N GLN A 659 37.76 33.17 -31.41
CA GLN A 659 37.10 34.40 -30.99
C GLN A 659 36.27 35.00 -32.13
N ARG A 660 35.21 35.71 -31.75
CA ARG A 660 34.41 36.46 -32.71
C ARG A 660 35.09 37.80 -32.99
N VAL A 661 35.32 38.08 -34.26
CA VAL A 661 35.88 39.36 -34.74
C VAL A 661 34.87 40.03 -35.68
N PRO A 662 34.97 41.35 -35.95
CA PRO A 662 34.02 42.05 -36.83
C PRO A 662 33.88 41.45 -38.24
N GLN A 663 34.89 40.70 -38.69
CA GLN A 663 34.94 40.10 -40.02
C GLN A 663 34.54 38.61 -40.05
N GLY A 664 34.23 37.98 -38.90
CA GLY A 664 33.91 36.55 -38.84
C GLY A 664 34.33 35.89 -37.54
N ILE A 665 34.73 34.62 -37.61
CA ILE A 665 35.26 33.85 -36.48
C ILE A 665 36.74 33.61 -36.72
N GLU A 666 37.58 34.15 -35.85
CA GLU A 666 39.04 34.02 -35.93
C GLU A 666 39.51 32.86 -35.07
N LEU A 667 40.25 31.95 -35.68
CA LEU A 667 40.96 30.85 -35.03
C LEU A 667 42.44 31.20 -35.01
N GLN A 668 43.06 31.12 -33.84
CA GLN A 668 44.50 31.27 -33.67
C GLN A 668 45.05 30.04 -32.95
N TRP A 669 46.17 29.50 -33.40
CA TRP A 669 46.79 28.35 -32.76
C TRP A 669 48.31 28.49 -32.72
N GLU A 670 48.93 27.82 -31.75
CA GLU A 670 50.37 27.78 -31.57
C GLU A 670 50.83 26.34 -31.43
N THR A 671 52.02 26.04 -31.93
CA THR A 671 52.69 24.73 -31.78
C THR A 671 53.96 24.90 -30.96
N LEU A 672 54.45 23.82 -30.36
CA LEU A 672 55.72 23.86 -29.63
C LEU A 672 56.90 24.17 -30.58
N PRO A 673 58.00 24.79 -30.10
CA PRO A 673 59.10 25.27 -30.95
C PRO A 673 59.87 24.20 -31.75
N GLN A 674 59.62 22.91 -31.50
CA GLN A 674 60.30 21.78 -32.17
C GLN A 674 59.36 20.94 -33.07
N SER A 675 58.18 21.46 -33.41
CA SER A 675 57.18 20.73 -34.19
C SER A 675 57.42 20.83 -35.70
N GLU A 676 57.69 19.71 -36.37
CA GLU A 676 57.94 19.62 -37.82
C GLU A 676 56.66 19.29 -38.62
N PHE A 677 55.66 20.19 -38.55
CA PHE A 677 54.43 20.07 -39.35
C PHE A 677 54.64 20.59 -40.79
N THR A 678 53.87 20.03 -41.72
CA THR A 678 53.88 20.35 -43.15
C THR A 678 52.63 21.10 -43.60
N ALA A 679 51.49 20.86 -42.94
CA ALA A 679 50.23 21.55 -43.22
C ALA A 679 49.30 21.57 -41.99
N PHE A 680 48.38 22.53 -42.00
CA PHE A 680 47.23 22.60 -41.09
C PHE A 680 45.93 22.51 -41.88
N THR A 681 45.02 21.62 -41.49
CA THR A 681 43.69 21.50 -42.08
C THR A 681 42.65 21.96 -41.07
N ILE A 682 41.83 22.94 -41.45
CA ILE A 682 40.76 23.47 -40.61
C ILE A 682 39.43 22.98 -41.14
N SER A 683 38.61 22.45 -40.25
CA SER A 683 37.27 21.94 -40.54
C SER A 683 36.26 22.49 -39.54
N VAL A 684 35.01 22.63 -39.97
CA VAL A 684 33.90 23.11 -39.15
C VAL A 684 32.78 22.08 -39.08
N SER A 685 32.04 22.08 -37.99
CA SER A 685 30.83 21.27 -37.79
C SER A 685 29.73 22.09 -37.12
N GLU A 686 28.49 21.91 -37.57
CA GLU A 686 27.29 22.48 -36.94
C GLU A 686 26.71 21.57 -35.83
N ASN A 687 27.11 20.29 -35.78
CA ASN A 687 26.59 19.29 -34.84
C ASN A 687 27.66 18.62 -33.95
N GLY A 688 28.94 18.98 -34.14
CA GLY A 688 30.07 18.43 -33.38
C GLY A 688 30.51 17.03 -33.82
N ILE A 689 29.89 16.46 -34.86
CA ILE A 689 30.12 15.08 -35.33
C ILE A 689 30.61 15.12 -36.78
N ASP A 690 29.88 15.80 -37.67
CA ASP A 690 30.17 15.85 -39.10
C ASP A 690 31.02 17.09 -39.41
N PHE A 691 32.32 16.89 -39.65
CA PHE A 691 33.25 17.95 -39.96
C PHE A 691 33.44 18.12 -41.47
N THR A 692 33.22 19.34 -41.96
CA THR A 692 33.47 19.74 -43.34
C THR A 692 34.74 20.59 -43.39
N GLN A 693 35.67 20.22 -44.27
CA GLN A 693 36.92 20.97 -44.44
C GLN A 693 36.66 22.37 -45.00
N LEU A 694 37.18 23.39 -44.31
CA LEU A 694 37.14 24.79 -44.75
C LEU A 694 38.38 25.15 -45.56
N VAL A 695 39.56 24.80 -45.07
CA VAL A 695 40.82 25.20 -45.68
C VAL A 695 41.96 24.26 -45.29
N ARG A 696 42.97 24.17 -46.17
CA ARG A 696 44.28 23.57 -45.85
C ARG A 696 45.36 24.63 -46.05
N LEU A 697 46.15 24.86 -45.00
CA LEU A 697 47.11 25.95 -44.85
C LEU A 697 48.53 25.40 -44.76
N PRO A 698 49.54 26.14 -45.23
CA PRO A 698 50.94 25.74 -45.12
C PRO A 698 51.45 25.83 -43.66
N LYS A 699 52.54 25.13 -43.35
CA LYS A 699 53.12 24.98 -42.00
C LYS A 699 53.44 26.26 -41.19
N ASN A 700 53.48 27.43 -41.82
CA ASN A 700 53.81 28.70 -41.14
C ASN A 700 52.57 29.56 -40.84
N THR A 701 51.37 29.02 -41.05
CA THR A 701 50.12 29.73 -40.78
C THR A 701 49.59 29.30 -39.42
N PHE A 702 49.32 30.28 -38.56
CA PHE A 702 48.87 30.09 -37.17
C PHE A 702 47.57 30.85 -36.86
N THR A 703 46.94 31.41 -37.89
CA THR A 703 45.66 32.12 -37.78
C THR A 703 44.82 31.88 -39.02
N TYR A 704 43.49 31.84 -38.85
CA TYR A 704 42.51 31.72 -39.92
C TYR A 704 41.20 32.39 -39.51
N THR A 705 40.63 33.19 -40.40
CA THR A 705 39.32 33.80 -40.18
C THR A 705 38.28 33.16 -41.08
N ASP A 706 37.30 32.53 -40.46
CA ASP A 706 36.14 31.98 -41.12
C ASP A 706 35.06 33.06 -41.29
N THR A 707 34.70 33.34 -42.55
CA THR A 707 33.71 34.36 -42.94
C THR A 707 32.37 33.75 -43.36
N HIS A 708 32.20 32.43 -43.27
CA HIS A 708 30.98 31.77 -43.71
C HIS A 708 29.80 32.06 -42.77
N LEU A 709 28.59 32.02 -43.34
CA LEU A 709 27.33 32.16 -42.61
C LEU A 709 26.78 30.78 -42.29
N TYR A 710 26.58 30.51 -41.00
CA TYR A 710 26.03 29.25 -40.49
C TYR A 710 24.66 29.48 -39.87
N ASN A 711 23.81 28.44 -39.89
CA ASN A 711 22.47 28.50 -39.32
C ASN A 711 22.40 27.97 -37.88
N SER A 712 23.43 27.25 -37.41
CA SER A 712 23.54 26.78 -36.03
C SER A 712 23.86 27.91 -35.04
N THR A 713 23.40 27.80 -33.80
CA THR A 713 23.75 28.74 -32.71
C THR A 713 25.09 28.43 -32.04
N LEU A 714 25.65 27.25 -32.32
CA LEU A 714 26.91 26.76 -31.77
C LEU A 714 27.71 26.09 -32.90
N LEU A 715 28.96 26.50 -33.06
CA LEU A 715 29.87 25.97 -34.07
C LEU A 715 31.05 25.28 -33.41
N TYR A 716 31.54 24.23 -34.06
CA TYR A 716 32.69 23.44 -33.63
C TYR A 716 33.76 23.47 -34.71
N TYR A 717 35.00 23.76 -34.32
CA TYR A 717 36.14 23.83 -35.22
C TYR A 717 37.20 22.82 -34.82
N ALA A 718 37.74 22.14 -35.81
CA ALA A 718 38.84 21.20 -35.67
C ALA A 718 40.03 21.66 -36.50
N ILE A 719 41.23 21.55 -35.90
CA ILE A 719 42.49 21.81 -36.59
C ILE A 719 43.34 20.54 -36.55
N GLU A 720 43.65 20.02 -37.73
CA GLU A 720 44.51 18.85 -37.93
C GLU A 720 45.88 19.31 -38.46
N CYS A 721 46.94 18.73 -37.94
CA CYS A 721 48.33 19.04 -38.27
C CYS A 721 48.97 17.79 -38.88
N GLU A 722 49.55 17.91 -40.06
CA GLU A 722 50.19 16.80 -40.77
C GLU A 722 51.72 16.92 -40.68
N SER A 723 52.39 15.90 -40.14
CA SER A 723 53.85 15.82 -40.06
C SER A 723 54.48 15.29 -41.35
N ALA A 724 55.80 15.49 -41.53
CA ALA A 724 56.52 15.08 -42.75
C ALA A 724 56.51 13.58 -43.04
N ASP A 725 56.22 12.76 -42.03
CA ASP A 725 56.04 11.31 -42.10
C ASP A 725 54.58 10.88 -42.41
N GLY A 726 53.67 11.83 -42.57
CA GLY A 726 52.24 11.61 -42.79
C GLY A 726 51.41 11.43 -41.51
N THR A 727 52.01 11.58 -40.32
CA THR A 727 51.30 11.49 -39.04
C THR A 727 50.37 12.68 -38.86
N ILE A 728 49.13 12.43 -38.43
CA ILE A 728 48.13 13.48 -38.13
C ILE A 728 48.01 13.70 -36.62
N SER A 729 48.24 14.93 -36.17
CA SER A 729 47.96 15.40 -34.80
C SER A 729 46.77 16.36 -34.83
N ARG A 730 45.92 16.38 -33.79
CA ARG A 730 44.72 17.22 -33.78
C ARG A 730 44.69 18.13 -32.55
N PHE A 731 44.40 19.42 -32.75
CA PHE A 731 44.05 20.30 -31.64
C PHE A 731 42.68 19.90 -31.08
N PRO A 732 42.45 20.10 -29.78
CA PRO A 732 41.12 19.94 -29.21
C PRO A 732 40.08 20.76 -29.97
N ILE A 733 38.92 20.16 -30.21
CA ILE A 733 37.82 20.82 -30.92
C ILE A 733 37.44 22.08 -30.15
N GLN A 734 37.52 23.24 -30.81
CA GLN A 734 37.11 24.51 -30.23
C GLN A 734 35.66 24.77 -30.58
N SER A 735 34.83 25.12 -29.59
CA SER A 735 33.46 25.54 -29.84
C SER A 735 33.30 27.04 -29.62
N ILE A 736 32.42 27.66 -30.40
CA ILE A 736 32.05 29.06 -30.23
C ILE A 736 30.54 29.23 -30.42
N SER A 737 29.91 29.84 -29.42
CA SER A 737 28.51 30.26 -29.55
C SER A 737 28.44 31.49 -30.45
N ILE A 738 27.56 31.46 -31.44
CA ILE A 738 27.25 32.60 -32.30
C ILE A 738 25.97 33.32 -31.87
N GLU A 739 25.44 33.00 -30.68
CA GLU A 739 24.29 33.68 -30.09
C GLU A 739 24.51 35.20 -30.01
N SER A 740 23.47 35.97 -30.34
CA SER A 740 23.48 37.40 -30.08
C SER A 740 23.37 37.63 -28.57
N PRO A 741 24.17 38.54 -27.96
CA PRO A 741 24.13 38.75 -26.53
C PRO A 741 22.72 39.17 -26.12
N THR A 742 22.08 38.41 -25.24
CA THR A 742 20.84 38.84 -24.56
C THR A 742 21.24 39.50 -23.24
N PRO A 743 21.40 40.83 -23.19
CA PRO A 743 21.80 41.48 -21.95
C PRO A 743 20.68 41.36 -20.91
N LYS A 744 21.02 40.91 -19.69
CA LYS A 744 20.08 41.00 -18.56
C LYS A 744 20.22 42.38 -17.93
N PHE A 745 19.19 43.21 -18.08
CA PHE A 745 19.14 44.54 -17.48
C PHE A 745 18.45 44.48 -16.11
N THR A 746 19.17 44.86 -15.05
CA THR A 746 18.66 44.88 -13.67
C THR A 746 18.76 46.28 -13.09
N ILE A 747 17.70 46.74 -12.43
CA ILE A 747 17.69 48.03 -11.72
C ILE A 747 17.56 47.77 -10.22
N ASN A 748 18.53 48.24 -9.45
CA ASN A 748 18.43 48.31 -7.99
C ASN A 748 17.96 49.70 -7.56
N GLN A 749 16.65 49.83 -7.34
CA GLN A 749 16.05 51.11 -6.96
C GLN A 749 16.51 51.63 -5.58
N ASN A 750 16.88 50.74 -4.65
CA ASN A 750 17.31 51.11 -3.29
C ASN A 750 18.73 51.72 -3.29
N LYS A 751 19.63 51.14 -4.07
CA LYS A 751 21.01 51.65 -4.24
C LYS A 751 21.13 52.71 -5.34
N ARG A 752 20.06 52.93 -6.12
CA ARG A 752 20.04 53.72 -7.35
C ARG A 752 21.14 53.31 -8.33
N THR A 753 21.30 52.01 -8.52
CA THR A 753 22.27 51.44 -9.46
C THR A 753 21.59 50.61 -10.53
N ILE A 754 22.16 50.62 -11.73
CA ILE A 754 21.80 49.75 -12.85
C ILE A 754 22.94 48.77 -13.07
N TYR A 755 22.59 47.52 -13.31
CA TYR A 755 23.52 46.48 -13.71
C TYR A 755 23.06 45.87 -15.03
N VAL A 756 23.92 45.98 -16.05
CA VAL A 756 23.69 45.35 -17.35
C VAL A 756 24.63 44.17 -17.46
N CYS A 757 24.09 42.96 -17.30
CA CYS A 757 24.83 41.73 -17.48
C CYS A 757 24.94 41.43 -18.97
N SER A 758 26.15 41.26 -19.48
CA SER A 758 26.42 40.87 -20.87
C SER A 758 27.60 39.91 -20.90
N THR A 759 27.57 38.95 -21.82
CA THR A 759 28.70 38.06 -22.10
C THR A 759 29.89 38.79 -22.72
N ILE A 760 29.68 40.02 -23.21
CA ILE A 760 30.71 40.90 -23.77
C ILE A 760 30.89 42.12 -22.85
N HIS A 761 32.13 42.40 -22.46
CA HIS A 761 32.50 43.60 -21.71
C HIS A 761 32.54 44.82 -22.64
N SER A 762 31.51 45.64 -22.64
CA SER A 762 31.35 46.77 -23.56
C SER A 762 30.56 47.91 -22.94
N ASN A 763 30.72 49.10 -23.52
CA ASN A 763 29.92 50.25 -23.14
C ASN A 763 28.47 50.01 -23.57
N TRP A 764 27.55 50.37 -22.68
CA TRP A 764 26.13 50.44 -22.97
C TRP A 764 25.63 51.87 -22.79
N HIS A 765 24.66 52.22 -23.62
CA HIS A 765 24.00 53.52 -23.62
C HIS A 765 22.50 53.29 -23.49
N LEU A 766 21.85 54.13 -22.70
CA LEU A 766 20.42 54.09 -22.49
C LEU A 766 19.80 55.36 -23.06
N TYR A 767 18.85 55.22 -23.97
CA TYR A 767 18.16 56.32 -24.62
C TYR A 767 16.70 56.37 -24.18
N SER A 768 16.17 57.57 -24.00
CA SER A 768 14.72 57.81 -23.94
C SER A 768 14.06 57.49 -25.28
N LEU A 769 12.74 57.32 -25.28
CA LEU A 769 11.94 57.16 -26.52
C LEU A 769 12.08 58.34 -27.49
N GLN A 770 12.48 59.53 -27.03
CA GLN A 770 12.77 60.67 -27.91
C GLN A 770 14.21 60.65 -28.48
N GLY A 771 14.99 59.60 -28.23
CA GLY A 771 16.36 59.43 -28.72
C GLY A 771 17.42 60.19 -27.93
N LEU A 772 17.06 60.82 -26.80
CA LEU A 772 18.03 61.48 -25.92
C LEU A 772 18.72 60.44 -25.03
N GLU A 773 20.05 60.45 -25.00
CA GLU A 773 20.83 59.60 -24.07
C GLU A 773 20.58 60.06 -22.63
N VAL A 774 20.14 59.14 -21.78
CA VAL A 774 19.79 59.41 -20.38
C VAL A 774 20.82 58.82 -19.41
N LEU A 775 21.55 57.78 -19.81
CA LEU A 775 22.57 57.13 -19.00
C LEU A 775 23.51 56.31 -19.89
N GLN A 776 24.75 56.13 -19.46
CA GLN A 776 25.69 55.18 -20.05
C GLN A 776 26.48 54.48 -18.96
N GLY A 777 27.05 53.32 -19.26
CA GLY A 777 27.86 52.56 -18.34
C GLY A 777 28.65 51.45 -19.02
N ILE A 778 29.33 50.64 -18.22
CA ILE A 778 30.10 49.50 -18.68
C ILE A 778 29.37 48.23 -18.26
N SER A 779 29.24 47.25 -19.15
CA SER A 779 28.58 45.98 -18.79
C SER A 779 29.33 45.27 -17.68
N ASN A 780 28.58 44.49 -16.88
CA ASN A 780 29.07 43.78 -15.70
C ASN A 780 29.61 44.70 -14.58
N THR A 781 29.23 45.98 -14.58
CA THR A 781 29.51 46.93 -13.49
C THR A 781 28.22 47.62 -13.03
N GLU A 782 28.16 48.02 -11.76
CA GLU A 782 27.04 48.83 -11.26
C GLU A 782 27.23 50.30 -11.63
N THR A 783 26.30 50.86 -12.40
CA THR A 783 26.27 52.29 -12.74
C THR A 783 25.24 53.00 -11.87
N SER A 784 25.67 54.00 -11.11
CA SER A 784 24.76 54.82 -10.31
C SER A 784 23.97 55.81 -11.17
N TYR A 785 22.70 56.05 -10.84
CA TYR A 785 21.85 57.04 -11.48
C TYR A 785 21.21 57.99 -10.46
N LEU A 786 21.01 59.26 -10.85
CA LEU A 786 20.43 60.26 -9.94
C LEU A 786 18.89 60.23 -9.97
N HIS A 787 18.31 60.20 -11.17
CA HIS A 787 16.86 60.09 -11.42
C HIS A 787 16.60 59.36 -12.74
N LEU A 788 15.77 58.31 -12.70
CA LEU A 788 15.21 57.62 -13.86
C LEU A 788 13.70 57.53 -13.66
N LEU A 789 12.93 58.10 -14.59
CA LEU A 789 11.47 58.06 -14.53
C LEU A 789 10.94 56.72 -15.05
N PRO A 790 9.82 56.20 -14.51
CA PRO A 790 9.13 55.07 -15.12
C PRO A 790 8.76 55.37 -16.58
N GLY A 791 9.02 54.43 -17.49
CA GLY A 791 8.85 54.61 -18.92
C GLY A 791 9.58 53.55 -19.75
N ILE A 792 9.46 53.63 -21.07
CA ILE A 792 10.17 52.76 -22.02
C ILE A 792 11.46 53.46 -22.45
N TYR A 793 12.55 52.71 -22.45
CA TYR A 793 13.89 53.16 -22.87
C TYR A 793 14.47 52.17 -23.87
N LEU A 794 15.48 52.61 -24.62
CA LEU A 794 16.24 51.77 -25.54
C LEU A 794 17.66 51.58 -24.99
N LEU A 795 18.00 50.35 -24.63
CA LEU A 795 19.35 49.96 -24.24
C LEU A 795 20.14 49.57 -25.48
N LYS A 796 21.19 50.32 -25.80
CA LYS A 796 22.15 49.97 -26.84
C LYS A 796 23.42 49.44 -26.21
N ILE A 797 23.85 48.25 -26.62
CA ILE A 797 25.11 47.63 -26.21
C ILE A 797 25.76 47.00 -27.43
N ALA A 798 27.02 47.37 -27.70
CA ALA A 798 27.66 47.13 -28.99
C ALA A 798 26.73 47.58 -30.17
N ASP A 799 26.51 46.71 -31.14
CA ASP A 799 25.66 46.98 -32.32
C ASP A 799 24.19 46.58 -32.13
N CYS A 800 23.81 46.11 -30.93
CA CYS A 800 22.47 45.63 -30.65
C CYS A 800 21.67 46.66 -29.83
N SER A 801 20.35 46.73 -30.06
CA SER A 801 19.44 47.61 -29.34
C SER A 801 18.25 46.82 -28.78
N PHE A 802 17.95 47.03 -27.49
CA PHE A 802 16.93 46.29 -26.76
C PHE A 802 15.94 47.27 -26.10
N PRO A 803 14.62 47.12 -26.31
CA PRO A 803 13.64 47.90 -25.57
C PRO A 803 13.57 47.39 -24.13
N ILE A 804 13.61 48.32 -23.17
CA ILE A 804 13.44 48.02 -21.75
C ILE A 804 12.34 48.88 -21.14
N VAL A 805 11.60 48.32 -20.18
CA VAL A 805 10.52 49.03 -19.49
C VAL A 805 10.90 49.21 -18.03
N ILE A 806 10.97 50.46 -17.58
CA ILE A 806 11.17 50.81 -16.17
C ILE A 806 9.80 51.08 -15.56
N GLN A 807 9.39 50.28 -14.58
CA GLN A 807 8.11 50.44 -13.88
C GLN A 807 8.30 51.10 -12.51
N ARG A 808 7.29 51.82 -12.04
CA ARG A 808 7.21 52.32 -10.67
C ARG A 808 6.93 51.13 -9.76
N LYS A 809 7.74 50.92 -8.73
CA LYS A 809 7.49 49.91 -7.70
C LYS A 809 6.54 50.53 -6.67
N GLU A 810 5.42 49.87 -6.37
CA GLU A 810 4.57 50.19 -5.20
C GLU A 810 5.28 49.84 -3.90
#